data_AF-A0A0R2ATQ0-F1
#
_entry.id   AF-A0A0R2ATQ0-F1
#
_cell.length_a   1.000
_cell.length_b   1.000
_cell.length_c   1.000
_cell.angle_alpha   90.00
_cell.angle_beta   90.00
_cell.angle_gamma   90.00
#
_symmetry.space_group_name_H-M   'P 1'
#
loop_
_entity.id
_entity.type
_entity.pdbx_description
1 polymer ?
#
loop_
_entity_poly.entity_id
_entity_poly.type
_entity_poly.pdbx_seq_one_letter_code
_entity_poly.pdbx_strand_id
1 'polypeptide(L)'
;MKNNNLKMQKDTNARRLIMGGIVFCSLSLGMFINNSKSYTAFADSMNSSNDNVNRNNNSKNTNVLNTKNNQTNSNNSDSDSSIKNNVTLQRNNENTQSRESNLNNNITIKNQTNKELDDSTDSKNPIYESKIESSKTPLEDLSRHGRSQIVSTSPETDTGSLKPDDTAKDKATINGNWGTAAWNYNNADNTVNIDGGNIDNINNAPWKNNNEINNNVKTIKFNNKVLLPEDSSGMFYNLPNLESIQNMNNIDTSNVKNMGSMFSDSKKLDNIDVSSWNSKNLNNTSYMFFSCNSLSNLNVGGKFGKNTGNVNDMSYMFNGLISMYKISGLEDLNTSSVVNMDHMFNGDYNLQEVDVSNFNTNKVTNMQNMFSYNISLNKLNLSSFDTSSVQNMNDMLSYTLGVLVSDEKGNLFYAPGIQTLMLGSKTTLYPEVSLAEIIPKDVNNASNKYSGKWQYIQNNLPSGPIYSSSSLTNSKFMQPGTYVWQKDNTNINAKDSEIIYGPKMNWNAADNFINATNMYGDPVDLSKISINGNVDNKPGVYNISYNYINAAGENVQKTINVKVLMSKANLNLKNTIITQGSTFNKNDNIIDVYDMYGKKTNNYNITLDGNVDTHKIGQYNLVYNYTDEAGNVISKNALVTVVKSSNTDENSNTDIITPNNINFKVMKKYPKYDELFKYYNVSYAPNSVDFMLDNGQILSEKYYKRVYQQNNVKKIKIIFKKGIYSYRNIHFNENNRARLIKFGTILRVYNIVHLNQDITRYDIGNGEFITTNNSFVEVE
;
A
#
# COMPACT_ATOMS: atom_id res chain seq x y z
N MET A 1 -7.79 3.91 -60.64
CA MET A 1 -6.69 2.94 -60.91
C MET A 1 -5.35 3.60 -60.59
N LYS A 2 -4.64 3.13 -59.55
CA LYS A 2 -3.18 2.91 -59.52
C LYS A 2 -2.81 2.36 -58.13
N ASN A 3 -2.01 1.29 -58.13
CA ASN A 3 -1.56 0.61 -56.91
C ASN A 3 -0.49 1.43 -56.17
N ASN A 4 -0.42 1.24 -54.86
CA ASN A 4 0.87 1.19 -54.15
C ASN A 4 0.74 0.22 -52.96
N ASN A 5 1.23 -1.00 -53.15
CA ASN A 5 1.32 -2.02 -52.11
C ASN A 5 2.68 -1.89 -51.40
N LEU A 6 2.68 -1.47 -50.14
CA LEU A 6 3.81 -1.64 -49.23
C LEU A 6 3.50 -2.79 -48.27
N LYS A 7 4.19 -3.93 -48.47
CA LYS A 7 4.16 -5.06 -47.54
C LYS A 7 4.92 -4.68 -46.27
N MET A 8 4.23 -4.54 -45.13
CA MET A 8 4.86 -4.70 -43.82
C MET A 8 4.85 -6.18 -43.43
N GLN A 9 6.01 -6.70 -43.01
CA GLN A 9 6.10 -8.02 -42.38
C GLN A 9 5.31 -8.03 -41.07
N LYS A 10 4.49 -9.08 -40.88
CA LYS A 10 3.83 -9.35 -39.59
C LYS A 10 4.83 -10.03 -38.66
N ASP A 11 5.39 -9.28 -37.73
CA ASP A 11 6.00 -9.87 -36.55
C ASP A 11 4.88 -10.32 -35.58
N THR A 12 4.77 -11.63 -35.35
CA THR A 12 3.51 -12.26 -34.90
C THR A 12 3.59 -12.76 -33.46
N ASN A 13 4.15 -11.95 -32.55
CA ASN A 13 4.30 -12.31 -31.13
C ASN A 13 3.85 -11.24 -30.11
N ALA A 14 3.16 -10.17 -30.53
CA ALA A 14 2.74 -9.07 -29.64
C ALA A 14 1.24 -8.71 -29.70
N ARG A 15 0.36 -9.62 -30.14
CA ARG A 15 -1.10 -9.41 -30.23
C ARG A 15 -1.93 -10.54 -29.58
N ARG A 16 -1.69 -10.79 -28.28
CA ARG A 16 -2.56 -11.65 -27.44
C ARG A 16 -3.03 -11.00 -26.13
N LEU A 17 -2.57 -9.79 -25.81
CA LEU A 17 -3.24 -8.87 -24.89
C LEU A 17 -4.04 -7.84 -25.72
N ILE A 18 -5.05 -7.21 -25.11
CA ILE A 18 -5.92 -6.18 -25.70
C ILE A 18 -6.93 -6.69 -26.76
N MET A 19 -7.59 -7.83 -26.50
CA MET A 19 -8.86 -8.17 -27.17
C MET A 19 -9.88 -8.90 -26.27
N GLY A 20 -9.91 -8.52 -24.98
CA GLY A 20 -10.90 -8.99 -24.00
C GLY A 20 -11.43 -7.88 -23.07
N GLY A 21 -11.23 -6.61 -23.43
CA GLY A 21 -11.35 -5.46 -22.53
C GLY A 21 -12.28 -4.34 -23.02
N ILE A 22 -13.45 -4.68 -23.56
CA ILE A 22 -14.60 -3.76 -23.64
C ILE A 22 -15.86 -4.55 -23.29
N VAL A 23 -16.11 -4.72 -21.99
CA VAL A 23 -17.47 -5.03 -21.51
C VAL A 23 -18.24 -3.71 -21.57
N PHE A 24 -19.07 -3.56 -22.60
CA PHE A 24 -20.08 -2.50 -22.57
C PHE A 24 -21.04 -2.79 -21.42
N CYS A 25 -21.33 -1.78 -20.60
CA CYS A 25 -22.55 -1.75 -19.80
C CYS A 25 -23.75 -1.55 -20.72
N SER A 26 -24.07 -2.59 -21.47
CA SER A 26 -25.35 -2.83 -22.12
C SER A 26 -25.96 -4.03 -21.45
N LEU A 27 -27.22 -3.89 -20.99
CA LEU A 27 -28.09 -4.99 -20.61
C LEU A 27 -27.88 -6.18 -21.57
N SER A 28 -27.29 -7.28 -21.09
CA SER A 28 -26.86 -8.41 -21.92
C SER A 28 -28.04 -9.34 -22.31
N LEU A 29 -29.12 -8.72 -22.77
CA LEU A 29 -30.05 -9.35 -23.68
C LEU A 29 -29.34 -9.51 -25.05
N GLY A 30 -28.58 -10.59 -25.21
CA GLY A 30 -28.09 -11.02 -26.54
C GLY A 30 -26.60 -11.30 -26.68
N MET A 31 -26.11 -12.37 -26.06
CA MET A 31 -25.16 -13.24 -26.76
C MET A 31 -25.41 -14.75 -26.57
N PHE A 32 -26.67 -15.13 -26.35
CA PHE A 32 -27.16 -16.42 -26.84
C PHE A 32 -27.56 -16.25 -28.29
N ILE A 33 -26.93 -17.01 -29.20
CA ILE A 33 -27.36 -17.05 -30.60
C ILE A 33 -28.74 -17.70 -30.65
N ASN A 34 -29.69 -16.97 -31.22
CA ASN A 34 -31.09 -17.34 -31.29
C ASN A 34 -31.32 -18.46 -32.31
N ASN A 35 -31.09 -19.71 -31.88
CA ASN A 35 -31.65 -20.90 -32.53
C ASN A 35 -32.87 -21.34 -31.73
N SER A 36 -33.97 -20.61 -31.91
CA SER A 36 -35.30 -20.92 -31.39
C SER A 36 -35.91 -22.13 -32.11
N LYS A 37 -35.35 -23.32 -31.89
CA LYS A 37 -35.93 -24.63 -32.20
C LYS A 37 -35.26 -25.72 -31.34
N SER A 38 -36.10 -26.43 -30.58
CA SER A 38 -35.82 -27.76 -30.01
C SER A 38 -34.82 -27.87 -28.83
N TYR A 39 -35.16 -27.30 -27.67
CA TYR A 39 -34.76 -27.85 -26.36
C TYR A 39 -35.91 -28.63 -25.72
N THR A 40 -36.43 -29.60 -26.46
CA THR A 40 -37.36 -30.65 -25.99
C THR A 40 -36.67 -32.02 -25.96
N ALA A 41 -35.35 -32.04 -25.74
CA ALA A 41 -34.52 -33.24 -25.89
C ALA A 41 -33.39 -33.35 -24.85
N PHE A 42 -33.50 -32.63 -23.73
CA PHE A 42 -32.57 -32.76 -22.58
C PHE A 42 -33.26 -33.03 -21.23
N ALA A 43 -34.59 -33.00 -21.18
CA ALA A 43 -35.37 -33.54 -20.07
C ALA A 43 -35.64 -35.05 -20.23
N ASP A 44 -35.68 -35.57 -21.46
CA ASP A 44 -36.01 -36.97 -21.75
C ASP A 44 -34.82 -37.95 -21.61
N SER A 45 -33.58 -37.47 -21.51
CA SER A 45 -32.39 -38.34 -21.39
C SER A 45 -32.10 -38.81 -19.97
N MET A 46 -32.77 -38.28 -18.94
CA MET A 46 -32.67 -38.78 -17.55
C MET A 46 -33.74 -39.82 -17.19
N ASN A 47 -34.65 -40.17 -18.11
CA ASN A 47 -35.76 -41.10 -17.83
C ASN A 47 -35.49 -42.56 -18.25
N SER A 48 -34.22 -42.96 -18.44
CA SER A 48 -33.85 -44.39 -18.53
C SER A 48 -32.61 -44.73 -17.68
N SER A 49 -32.86 -45.21 -16.47
CA SER A 49 -31.88 -45.98 -15.69
C SER A 49 -32.60 -46.98 -14.80
N ASN A 50 -33.02 -48.08 -15.41
CA ASN A 50 -33.23 -49.36 -14.76
C ASN A 50 -32.85 -50.46 -15.77
N ASP A 51 -31.61 -50.93 -15.69
CA ASP A 51 -31.35 -52.38 -15.63
C ASP A 51 -29.91 -52.68 -15.22
N ASN A 52 -29.78 -53.42 -14.11
CA ASN A 52 -28.51 -53.99 -13.67
C ASN A 52 -28.19 -55.24 -14.50
N VAL A 53 -27.16 -55.20 -15.36
CA VAL A 53 -26.51 -56.45 -15.82
C VAL A 53 -24.97 -56.33 -15.76
N ASN A 54 -24.43 -56.98 -14.74
CA ASN A 54 -23.04 -57.34 -14.54
C ASN A 54 -22.42 -58.07 -15.77
N ARG A 55 -21.26 -57.60 -16.29
CA ARG A 55 -20.37 -58.43 -17.12
C ARG A 55 -18.91 -57.92 -17.17
N ASN A 56 -17.99 -58.75 -16.68
CA ASN A 56 -16.55 -58.67 -16.95
C ASN A 56 -16.24 -58.77 -18.46
N ASN A 57 -15.12 -58.17 -18.91
CA ASN A 57 -13.99 -58.95 -19.43
C ASN A 57 -12.70 -58.17 -19.74
N ASN A 58 -11.57 -58.88 -19.58
CA ASN A 58 -10.21 -58.47 -19.96
C ASN A 58 -9.97 -58.51 -21.49
N SER A 59 -9.04 -57.69 -22.00
CA SER A 59 -8.06 -58.03 -23.08
C SER A 59 -7.14 -56.82 -23.34
N LYS A 60 -5.90 -56.79 -22.85
CA LYS A 60 -4.63 -57.27 -23.46
C LYS A 60 -4.08 -56.47 -24.66
N ASN A 61 -2.79 -56.12 -24.53
CA ASN A 61 -1.84 -55.68 -25.56
C ASN A 61 -1.91 -56.44 -26.90
N THR A 62 -1.56 -55.74 -27.99
CA THR A 62 -0.49 -56.15 -28.93
C THR A 62 0.03 -54.97 -29.77
N ASN A 63 1.35 -54.82 -29.87
CA ASN A 63 2.04 -54.13 -30.97
C ASN A 63 2.13 -55.07 -32.19
N VAL A 64 2.30 -54.52 -33.42
CA VAL A 64 3.29 -54.96 -34.44
C VAL A 64 3.32 -53.97 -35.64
N LEU A 65 4.46 -53.94 -36.35
CA LEU A 65 4.93 -52.95 -37.34
C LEU A 65 4.35 -53.03 -38.78
N ASN A 66 4.69 -51.98 -39.56
CA ASN A 66 5.02 -51.94 -41.02
C ASN A 66 3.84 -51.91 -42.03
N THR A 67 3.93 -51.28 -43.22
CA THR A 67 5.08 -50.79 -44.04
C THR A 67 4.88 -49.42 -44.73
N LYS A 68 6.00 -48.68 -44.93
CA LYS A 68 6.46 -47.89 -46.13
C LYS A 68 5.50 -47.76 -47.36
N ASN A 69 5.43 -46.68 -48.16
CA ASN A 69 6.51 -45.94 -48.86
C ASN A 69 5.98 -44.80 -49.80
N ASN A 70 6.91 -44.00 -50.37
CA ASN A 70 6.83 -42.98 -51.48
C ASN A 70 6.59 -41.51 -51.04
N GLN A 71 7.50 -40.52 -51.12
CA GLN A 71 8.70 -40.19 -51.95
C GLN A 71 8.43 -39.33 -53.21
N THR A 72 8.81 -38.05 -53.15
CA THR A 72 9.32 -37.13 -54.22
C THR A 72 9.97 -35.92 -53.51
N ASN A 73 11.30 -35.74 -53.49
CA ASN A 73 12.19 -35.04 -54.46
C ASN A 73 11.67 -33.65 -54.90
N SER A 74 12.43 -32.54 -54.77
CA SER A 74 13.80 -32.35 -55.27
C SER A 74 14.62 -31.18 -54.66
N ASN A 75 15.95 -31.38 -54.56
CA ASN A 75 17.08 -30.51 -54.99
C ASN A 75 17.19 -29.01 -54.58
N ASN A 76 18.39 -28.40 -54.46
CA ASN A 76 19.73 -28.83 -53.99
C ASN A 76 20.65 -27.58 -53.89
N SER A 77 21.95 -27.79 -53.60
CA SER A 77 23.10 -26.85 -53.58
C SER A 77 23.17 -25.83 -52.43
N ASP A 78 24.33 -25.42 -51.89
CA ASP A 78 25.74 -25.90 -51.83
C ASP A 78 26.46 -24.94 -50.84
N SER A 79 27.62 -25.17 -50.19
CA SER A 79 28.57 -26.29 -50.10
C SER A 79 29.55 -26.03 -48.92
N ASP A 80 30.16 -27.11 -48.39
CA ASP A 80 31.49 -27.18 -47.73
C ASP A 80 31.81 -26.40 -46.42
N SER A 81 32.67 -26.90 -45.50
CA SER A 81 33.51 -28.11 -45.51
C SER A 81 33.89 -28.60 -44.09
N SER A 82 33.98 -29.94 -43.90
CA SER A 82 35.05 -30.72 -43.21
C SER A 82 35.48 -30.39 -41.74
N ILE A 83 35.91 -31.26 -40.81
CA ILE A 83 36.27 -32.71 -40.66
C ILE A 83 35.87 -33.09 -39.20
N LYS A 84 35.00 -34.06 -38.88
CA LYS A 84 35.10 -35.54 -38.82
C LYS A 84 35.95 -36.19 -37.68
N ASN A 85 35.31 -37.18 -37.03
CA ASN A 85 35.80 -38.29 -36.17
C ASN A 85 35.70 -38.08 -34.64
N ASN A 86 34.80 -38.75 -33.90
CA ASN A 86 34.59 -40.20 -33.63
C ASN A 86 35.48 -40.77 -32.50
N VAL A 87 34.87 -41.20 -31.38
CA VAL A 87 34.75 -42.61 -30.92
C VAL A 87 34.29 -42.68 -29.44
N THR A 88 33.06 -43.15 -29.25
CA THR A 88 32.56 -44.20 -28.32
C THR A 88 33.26 -44.51 -26.97
N LEU A 89 32.48 -44.33 -25.88
CA LEU A 89 32.34 -45.12 -24.63
C LEU A 89 33.46 -46.09 -24.17
N GLN A 90 33.87 -46.00 -22.88
CA GLN A 90 33.50 -47.01 -21.86
C GLN A 90 33.81 -46.63 -20.39
N ARG A 91 33.11 -47.31 -19.48
CA ARG A 91 33.21 -47.30 -18.00
C ARG A 91 34.63 -47.58 -17.45
N ASN A 92 34.96 -47.02 -16.27
CA ASN A 92 34.91 -47.76 -14.99
C ASN A 92 35.24 -46.88 -13.76
N ASN A 93 34.83 -47.38 -12.59
CA ASN A 93 35.09 -46.78 -11.27
C ASN A 93 36.56 -46.99 -10.84
N GLU A 94 37.06 -46.14 -9.93
CA GLU A 94 37.72 -46.65 -8.71
C GLU A 94 37.77 -45.62 -7.56
N ASN A 95 38.16 -46.08 -6.37
CA ASN A 95 37.91 -45.43 -5.07
C ASN A 95 38.95 -44.35 -4.68
N THR A 96 38.57 -43.49 -3.73
CA THR A 96 39.47 -43.17 -2.60
C THR A 96 38.68 -42.70 -1.36
N GLN A 97 39.10 -43.13 -0.18
CA GLN A 97 38.40 -42.93 1.10
C GLN A 97 39.44 -42.67 2.22
N SER A 98 39.37 -41.52 2.89
CA SER A 98 40.09 -41.19 4.16
C SER A 98 39.69 -39.77 4.60
N ARG A 99 39.69 -39.34 5.87
CA ARG A 99 39.85 -40.03 7.17
C ARG A 99 39.23 -39.14 8.28
N GLU A 100 39.04 -39.70 9.47
CA GLU A 100 38.42 -39.06 10.65
C GLU A 100 39.34 -38.04 11.37
N SER A 101 38.74 -37.15 12.18
CA SER A 101 39.26 -36.87 13.53
C SER A 101 38.18 -36.27 14.45
N ASN A 102 37.99 -36.87 15.63
CA ASN A 102 37.21 -36.32 16.74
C ASN A 102 38.11 -35.44 17.64
N LEU A 103 37.52 -34.49 18.38
CA LEU A 103 37.78 -34.36 19.82
C LEU A 103 36.79 -33.41 20.53
N ASN A 104 36.19 -33.92 21.62
CA ASN A 104 35.37 -33.17 22.56
C ASN A 104 36.24 -32.40 23.57
N ASN A 105 35.65 -31.37 24.20
CA ASN A 105 36.02 -30.99 25.56
C ASN A 105 34.76 -30.59 26.36
N ASN A 106 34.45 -31.35 27.40
CA ASN A 106 33.42 -31.04 28.40
C ASN A 106 34.08 -30.39 29.61
N ILE A 107 33.40 -29.42 30.25
CA ILE A 107 33.61 -29.11 31.68
C ILE A 107 32.25 -29.08 32.40
N THR A 108 32.23 -29.78 33.54
CA THR A 108 31.09 -30.10 34.43
C THR A 108 31.20 -29.21 35.71
N ILE A 109 30.31 -29.10 36.70
CA ILE A 109 29.22 -29.93 37.27
C ILE A 109 28.23 -29.00 38.02
N LYS A 110 26.97 -29.45 38.23
CA LYS A 110 26.01 -29.16 39.35
C LYS A 110 24.65 -28.61 38.88
N ASN A 111 23.52 -29.28 39.16
CA ASN A 111 22.81 -29.47 40.46
C ASN A 111 22.23 -28.13 40.98
N GLN A 112 20.99 -28.00 41.50
CA GLN A 112 19.98 -29.01 41.87
C GLN A 112 18.59 -28.33 42.13
N THR A 113 17.50 -29.08 41.95
CA THR A 113 16.20 -29.03 42.71
C THR A 113 15.46 -27.73 43.06
N ASN A 114 14.19 -27.70 42.61
CA ASN A 114 12.94 -27.49 43.38
C ASN A 114 12.43 -26.10 43.85
N LYS A 115 11.11 -25.97 43.62
CA LYS A 115 10.01 -25.39 44.43
C LYS A 115 9.62 -23.90 44.34
N GLU A 116 8.38 -23.73 43.87
CA GLU A 116 7.26 -22.92 44.40
C GLU A 116 7.55 -21.73 45.32
N LEU A 117 7.13 -20.53 44.89
CA LEU A 117 6.11 -19.63 45.48
C LEU A 117 6.17 -18.32 44.65
N ASP A 118 5.12 -17.95 43.92
CA ASP A 118 3.99 -17.13 44.37
C ASP A 118 4.40 -15.70 44.76
N ASP A 119 4.27 -14.75 43.82
CA ASP A 119 3.53 -13.50 44.06
C ASP A 119 3.09 -12.85 42.73
N SER A 120 2.06 -12.04 42.83
CA SER A 120 1.48 -11.13 41.86
C SER A 120 2.42 -10.01 41.39
N THR A 121 2.31 -9.58 40.12
CA THR A 121 1.96 -8.19 39.71
C THR A 121 2.20 -7.90 38.20
N ASP A 122 1.16 -7.36 37.55
CA ASP A 122 1.18 -6.29 36.54
C ASP A 122 2.41 -6.15 35.60
N SER A 123 2.49 -6.96 34.53
CA SER A 123 3.40 -6.68 33.40
C SER A 123 2.68 -5.92 32.27
N LYS A 124 2.80 -4.59 32.31
CA LYS A 124 2.33 -3.69 31.25
C LYS A 124 2.98 -4.01 29.91
N ASN A 125 2.17 -4.40 28.92
CA ASN A 125 2.59 -4.53 27.53
C ASN A 125 2.49 -3.13 26.86
N PRO A 126 3.54 -2.58 26.24
CA PRO A 126 3.50 -1.23 25.67
C PRO A 126 2.70 -1.21 24.36
N ILE A 127 1.45 -0.78 24.44
CA ILE A 127 0.64 -0.44 23.27
C ILE A 127 1.17 0.86 22.66
N TYR A 128 1.74 0.78 21.46
CA TYR A 128 1.89 1.97 20.62
C TYR A 128 0.57 2.24 19.91
N GLU A 129 -0.16 3.22 20.41
CA GLU A 129 -1.42 3.69 19.83
C GLU A 129 -1.19 4.27 18.43
N SER A 130 -1.86 3.71 17.41
CA SER A 130 -2.31 4.51 16.27
C SER A 130 -3.72 5.00 16.56
N LYS A 131 -3.90 6.32 16.72
CA LYS A 131 -5.22 6.92 16.92
C LYS A 131 -6.10 6.66 15.68
N ILE A 132 -7.12 5.84 15.88
CA ILE A 132 -8.30 5.76 15.00
C ILE A 132 -9.47 6.32 15.80
N GLU A 133 -10.01 7.47 15.38
CA GLU A 133 -11.20 8.04 16.00
C GLU A 133 -12.43 7.18 15.65
N SER A 134 -13.03 6.57 16.67
CA SER A 134 -14.24 5.76 16.53
C SER A 134 -15.49 6.62 16.67
N SER A 135 -16.00 7.16 15.56
CA SER A 135 -17.39 7.62 15.48
C SER A 135 -18.30 6.43 15.16
N LYS A 136 -18.97 5.86 16.17
CA LYS A 136 -20.05 4.89 15.93
C LYS A 136 -21.27 5.62 15.35
N THR A 137 -21.68 5.26 14.15
CA THR A 137 -23.01 5.52 13.60
C THR A 137 -23.57 4.21 13.06
N PRO A 138 -24.77 3.75 13.49
CA PRO A 138 -25.44 2.62 12.85
C PRO A 138 -25.81 2.99 11.42
N LEU A 139 -25.57 2.08 10.47
CA LEU A 139 -26.11 2.22 9.12
C LEU A 139 -27.53 1.67 9.11
N GLU A 140 -28.50 2.56 8.94
CA GLU A 140 -29.89 2.19 8.69
C GLU A 140 -30.05 1.63 7.28
N ASP A 141 -30.67 0.46 7.24
CA ASP A 141 -31.63 -0.02 6.24
C ASP A 141 -32.09 1.00 5.18
N LEU A 142 -31.87 0.67 3.90
CA LEU A 142 -32.35 1.42 2.74
C LEU A 142 -33.51 0.72 2.00
N SER A 143 -34.40 0.05 2.72
CA SER A 143 -35.70 -0.42 2.23
C SER A 143 -36.70 0.74 2.05
N ARG A 144 -36.50 1.57 1.02
CA ARG A 144 -37.49 2.58 0.61
C ARG A 144 -38.63 1.97 -0.22
N HIS A 145 -39.77 1.67 0.39
CA HIS A 145 -41.08 1.69 -0.28
C HIS A 145 -42.25 2.03 0.69
N GLY A 146 -43.14 2.94 0.27
CA GLY A 146 -44.55 2.96 0.69
C GLY A 146 -44.90 3.42 2.13
N ARG A 147 -44.79 4.72 2.43
CA ARG A 147 -45.37 5.30 3.66
C ARG A 147 -46.90 5.39 3.56
N SER A 148 -47.62 4.48 4.22
CA SER A 148 -49.07 4.62 4.46
C SER A 148 -49.34 5.77 5.44
N GLN A 149 -50.30 6.64 5.12
CA GLN A 149 -50.83 7.62 6.08
C GLN A 149 -52.23 7.19 6.52
N ILE A 150 -52.39 7.01 7.83
CA ILE A 150 -53.70 6.99 8.49
C ILE A 150 -53.97 8.42 8.95
N VAL A 151 -55.03 9.05 8.43
CA VAL A 151 -55.62 10.27 8.99
C VAL A 151 -57.05 9.93 9.39
N SER A 152 -57.38 10.20 10.65
CA SER A 152 -58.71 10.00 11.22
C SER A 152 -59.51 11.30 11.20
N THR A 153 -60.65 11.30 10.51
CA THR A 153 -61.76 12.24 10.76
C THR A 153 -63.08 11.47 10.71
N SER A 154 -64.06 11.92 11.49
CA SER A 154 -65.40 11.32 11.63
C SER A 154 -66.47 12.27 11.03
N PRO A 155 -67.77 11.94 11.03
CA PRO A 155 -68.52 11.86 9.78
C PRO A 155 -69.40 13.08 9.51
N GLU A 156 -69.64 13.36 8.23
CA GLU A 156 -70.81 14.14 7.80
C GLU A 156 -71.61 13.38 6.75
N THR A 157 -72.93 13.49 6.87
CA THR A 157 -73.93 12.89 5.99
C THR A 157 -74.19 13.81 4.79
N ASP A 158 -74.22 13.25 3.58
CA ASP A 158 -75.07 13.83 2.53
C ASP A 158 -75.73 12.73 1.68
N THR A 159 -76.95 13.02 1.24
CA THR A 159 -77.89 12.09 0.59
C THR A 159 -77.93 12.35 -0.91
N GLY A 160 -77.49 11.38 -1.74
CA GLY A 160 -77.36 11.63 -3.18
C GLY A 160 -77.34 10.39 -4.09
N SER A 161 -78.51 9.78 -4.29
CA SER A 161 -78.91 8.99 -5.46
C SER A 161 -77.91 8.01 -6.11
N LEU A 162 -78.18 6.71 -5.94
CA LEU A 162 -77.50 5.63 -6.67
C LEU A 162 -77.69 5.76 -8.19
N LYS A 163 -76.57 5.73 -8.94
CA LYS A 163 -76.50 5.10 -10.26
C LYS A 163 -75.55 3.91 -10.16
N PRO A 164 -75.87 2.75 -10.76
CA PRO A 164 -74.91 1.66 -10.86
C PRO A 164 -73.80 2.08 -11.84
N ASP A 165 -72.57 2.23 -11.34
CA ASP A 165 -71.40 2.31 -12.21
C ASP A 165 -70.99 0.89 -12.59
N ASP A 166 -71.36 0.52 -13.81
CA ASP A 166 -71.25 -0.82 -14.38
C ASP A 166 -69.81 -1.08 -14.90
N THR A 167 -68.81 -0.78 -14.06
CA THR A 167 -67.38 -0.95 -14.35
C THR A 167 -66.62 -1.78 -13.31
N ALA A 168 -67.35 -2.62 -12.58
CA ALA A 168 -66.77 -3.86 -12.05
C ALA A 168 -66.39 -4.77 -13.24
N LYS A 169 -65.20 -4.58 -13.82
CA LYS A 169 -64.56 -5.63 -14.62
C LYS A 169 -64.38 -6.84 -13.70
N ASP A 170 -65.18 -7.87 -13.93
CA ASP A 170 -65.14 -9.10 -13.14
C ASP A 170 -63.72 -9.64 -13.05
N LYS A 171 -63.28 -9.84 -11.81
CA LYS A 171 -61.94 -10.33 -11.49
C LYS A 171 -61.84 -11.79 -11.92
N ALA A 172 -61.30 -12.02 -13.11
CA ALA A 172 -61.04 -13.36 -13.63
C ALA A 172 -60.05 -14.11 -12.73
N THR A 173 -60.59 -14.81 -11.73
CA THR A 173 -59.85 -15.63 -10.78
C THR A 173 -59.70 -17.03 -11.39
N ILE A 174 -58.59 -17.26 -12.08
CA ILE A 174 -58.28 -18.59 -12.62
C ILE A 174 -58.04 -19.53 -11.43
N ASN A 175 -58.64 -20.71 -11.44
CA ASN A 175 -58.54 -21.66 -10.34
C ASN A 175 -58.38 -23.09 -10.88
N GLY A 176 -57.89 -23.98 -10.04
CA GLY A 176 -57.68 -25.38 -10.37
C GLY A 176 -57.09 -26.16 -9.21
N ASN A 177 -56.64 -27.38 -9.50
CA ASN A 177 -55.89 -28.22 -8.56
C ASN A 177 -54.50 -28.52 -9.12
N TRP A 178 -53.54 -28.73 -8.23
CA TRP A 178 -52.20 -29.23 -8.53
C TRP A 178 -52.00 -30.46 -7.64
N GLY A 179 -52.12 -31.65 -8.23
CA GLY A 179 -52.42 -32.87 -7.48
C GLY A 179 -53.69 -32.71 -6.66
N THR A 180 -53.54 -32.71 -5.34
CA THR A 180 -54.64 -32.51 -4.37
C THR A 180 -54.65 -31.11 -3.73
N ALA A 181 -53.66 -30.26 -4.02
CA ALA A 181 -53.64 -28.88 -3.55
C ALA A 181 -54.49 -27.99 -4.46
N ALA A 182 -55.55 -27.38 -3.91
CA ALA A 182 -56.31 -26.36 -4.62
C ALA A 182 -55.45 -25.09 -4.82
N TRP A 183 -55.64 -24.39 -5.93
CA TRP A 183 -54.98 -23.12 -6.19
C TRP A 183 -55.89 -22.11 -6.88
N ASN A 184 -55.58 -20.83 -6.69
CA ASN A 184 -56.18 -19.72 -7.43
C ASN A 184 -55.13 -18.67 -7.81
N TYR A 185 -55.37 -17.99 -8.93
CA TYR A 185 -54.58 -16.88 -9.44
C TYR A 185 -55.42 -15.60 -9.43
N ASN A 186 -54.96 -14.59 -8.70
CA ASN A 186 -55.54 -13.26 -8.69
C ASN A 186 -54.84 -12.37 -9.70
N ASN A 187 -55.50 -12.03 -10.81
CA ASN A 187 -54.91 -11.17 -11.84
C ASN A 187 -54.81 -9.68 -11.44
N ALA A 188 -55.41 -9.26 -10.32
CA ALA A 188 -55.32 -7.87 -9.85
C ALA A 188 -53.97 -7.54 -9.17
N ASP A 189 -53.35 -8.52 -8.52
CA ASP A 189 -52.02 -8.39 -7.87
C ASP A 189 -50.97 -9.38 -8.44
N ASN A 190 -51.39 -10.29 -9.33
CA ASN A 190 -50.63 -11.38 -9.92
C ASN A 190 -50.11 -12.40 -8.89
N THR A 191 -50.91 -12.70 -7.87
CA THR A 191 -50.61 -13.71 -6.85
C THR A 191 -51.20 -15.08 -7.20
N VAL A 192 -50.41 -16.14 -7.11
CA VAL A 192 -50.89 -17.52 -7.05
C VAL A 192 -50.97 -17.96 -5.59
N ASN A 193 -52.17 -18.25 -5.10
CA ASN A 193 -52.39 -18.89 -3.80
C ASN A 193 -52.47 -20.41 -4.00
N ILE A 194 -51.76 -21.17 -3.17
CA ILE A 194 -51.75 -22.63 -3.14
C ILE A 194 -52.17 -23.07 -1.74
N ASP A 195 -53.24 -23.84 -1.65
CA ASP A 195 -53.73 -24.44 -0.41
C ASP A 195 -53.04 -25.78 -0.13
N GLY A 196 -53.46 -26.48 0.93
CA GLY A 196 -52.75 -27.67 1.40
C GLY A 196 -53.04 -28.90 0.56
N GLY A 197 -52.05 -29.78 0.41
CA GLY A 197 -52.22 -31.04 -0.32
C GLY A 197 -50.90 -31.69 -0.75
N ASN A 198 -51.03 -32.82 -1.42
CA ASN A 198 -49.92 -33.51 -2.07
C ASN A 198 -49.87 -33.11 -3.55
N ILE A 199 -48.69 -32.69 -4.01
CA ILE A 199 -48.41 -32.43 -5.42
C ILE A 199 -48.11 -33.75 -6.13
N ASP A 200 -48.70 -33.95 -7.31
CA ASP A 200 -48.59 -35.15 -8.13
C ASP A 200 -47.40 -35.10 -9.10
N ASN A 201 -47.28 -33.99 -9.85
CA ASN A 201 -46.26 -33.80 -10.88
C ASN A 201 -45.95 -32.30 -10.99
N ILE A 202 -44.67 -31.92 -10.97
CA ILE A 202 -44.29 -30.50 -11.07
C ILE A 202 -44.63 -29.86 -12.43
N ASN A 203 -44.89 -30.63 -13.47
CA ASN A 203 -45.39 -30.13 -14.75
C ASN A 203 -46.88 -29.73 -14.72
N ASN A 204 -47.61 -30.13 -13.68
CA ASN A 204 -49.00 -29.70 -13.46
C ASN A 204 -49.10 -28.33 -12.74
N ALA A 205 -47.98 -27.66 -12.48
CA ALA A 205 -47.95 -26.37 -11.78
C ALA A 205 -48.74 -25.28 -12.54
N PRO A 206 -49.41 -24.34 -11.84
CA PRO A 206 -50.28 -23.33 -12.47
C PRO A 206 -49.58 -22.49 -13.54
N TRP A 207 -48.31 -22.16 -13.31
CA TRP A 207 -47.44 -21.37 -14.20
C TRP A 207 -46.68 -22.18 -15.25
N LYS A 208 -46.83 -23.51 -15.33
CA LYS A 208 -46.26 -24.32 -16.42
C LYS A 208 -47.26 -24.58 -17.55
N ASN A 209 -48.53 -24.75 -17.20
CA ASN A 209 -49.60 -25.02 -18.17
C ASN A 209 -50.40 -23.77 -18.58
N ASN A 210 -50.08 -22.60 -18.03
CA ASN A 210 -50.75 -21.34 -18.36
C ASN A 210 -49.74 -20.21 -18.60
N ASN A 211 -49.66 -19.75 -19.85
CA ASN A 211 -48.77 -18.66 -20.27
C ASN A 211 -49.16 -17.30 -19.65
N GLU A 212 -50.43 -17.06 -19.32
CA GLU A 212 -50.84 -15.83 -18.63
C GLU A 212 -50.28 -15.79 -17.21
N ILE A 213 -50.39 -16.91 -16.48
CA ILE A 213 -49.83 -17.03 -15.13
C ILE A 213 -48.30 -16.97 -15.19
N ASN A 214 -47.66 -17.74 -16.08
CA ASN A 214 -46.21 -17.76 -16.25
C ASN A 214 -45.61 -16.36 -16.46
N ASN A 215 -46.17 -15.61 -17.42
CA ASN A 215 -45.64 -14.30 -17.81
C ASN A 215 -45.93 -13.20 -16.79
N ASN A 216 -46.90 -13.35 -15.88
CA ASN A 216 -47.33 -12.26 -15.00
C ASN A 216 -47.16 -12.53 -13.49
N VAL A 217 -47.07 -13.79 -13.05
CA VAL A 217 -47.01 -14.13 -11.61
C VAL A 217 -45.87 -13.40 -10.91
N LYS A 218 -46.23 -12.66 -9.85
CA LYS A 218 -45.32 -11.89 -9.00
C LYS A 218 -45.10 -12.54 -7.64
N THR A 219 -46.15 -13.13 -7.07
CA THR A 219 -46.11 -13.76 -5.75
C THR A 219 -46.69 -15.17 -5.82
N ILE A 220 -46.00 -16.13 -5.21
CA ILE A 220 -46.56 -17.47 -4.96
C ILE A 220 -46.67 -17.66 -3.46
N LYS A 221 -47.85 -18.06 -2.97
CA LYS A 221 -48.14 -18.16 -1.53
C LYS A 221 -48.64 -19.56 -1.17
N PHE A 222 -47.93 -20.23 -0.27
CA PHE A 222 -48.35 -21.51 0.30
C PHE A 222 -49.19 -21.26 1.57
N ASN A 223 -50.51 -21.29 1.45
CA ASN A 223 -51.43 -21.01 2.57
C ASN A 223 -51.34 -22.08 3.68
N ASN A 224 -51.20 -23.34 3.28
CA ASN A 224 -51.17 -24.51 4.14
C ASN A 224 -50.07 -25.47 3.68
N LYS A 225 -49.82 -26.55 4.43
CA LYS A 225 -48.76 -27.51 4.12
C LYS A 225 -48.95 -28.20 2.77
N VAL A 226 -47.90 -28.19 1.95
CA VAL A 226 -47.86 -28.83 0.64
C VAL A 226 -46.71 -29.83 0.59
N LEU A 227 -47.01 -31.10 0.31
CA LEU A 227 -46.01 -32.15 0.12
C LEU A 227 -45.56 -32.21 -1.34
N LEU A 228 -44.25 -32.08 -1.57
CA LEU A 228 -43.67 -32.14 -2.91
C LEU A 228 -43.33 -33.58 -3.35
N PRO A 229 -43.38 -33.89 -4.66
CA PRO A 229 -43.00 -35.19 -5.22
C PRO A 229 -41.48 -35.41 -5.18
N GLU A 230 -41.05 -36.66 -5.41
CA GLU A 230 -39.63 -37.03 -5.39
C GLU A 230 -38.78 -36.20 -6.38
N ASP A 231 -39.31 -35.89 -7.56
CA ASP A 231 -38.71 -34.96 -8.50
C ASP A 231 -39.42 -33.61 -8.45
N SER A 232 -38.76 -32.64 -7.85
CA SER A 232 -39.21 -31.25 -7.77
C SER A 232 -38.35 -30.31 -8.64
N SER A 233 -37.63 -30.86 -9.61
CA SER A 233 -36.77 -30.08 -10.50
C SER A 233 -37.56 -29.06 -11.33
N GLY A 234 -36.95 -27.89 -11.51
CA GLY A 234 -37.53 -26.77 -12.26
C GLY A 234 -38.93 -26.36 -11.81
N MET A 235 -39.31 -26.56 -10.54
CA MET A 235 -40.65 -26.24 -10.02
C MET A 235 -41.02 -24.76 -10.27
N PHE A 236 -40.08 -23.84 -10.03
CA PHE A 236 -40.16 -22.40 -10.27
C PHE A 236 -39.18 -21.94 -11.36
N TYR A 237 -38.94 -22.78 -12.37
CA TYR A 237 -38.06 -22.45 -13.49
C TYR A 237 -38.63 -21.34 -14.37
N ASN A 238 -37.79 -20.36 -14.70
CA ASN A 238 -38.03 -19.28 -15.67
C ASN A 238 -39.39 -18.58 -15.45
N LEU A 239 -39.59 -18.01 -14.26
CA LEU A 239 -40.72 -17.14 -13.96
C LEU A 239 -40.25 -15.66 -14.02
N PRO A 240 -40.37 -15.00 -15.19
CA PRO A 240 -39.67 -13.74 -15.48
C PRO A 240 -40.14 -12.54 -14.64
N ASN A 241 -41.30 -12.66 -13.99
CA ASN A 241 -41.88 -11.61 -13.14
C ASN A 241 -42.04 -12.03 -11.67
N LEU A 242 -41.59 -13.24 -11.28
CA LEU A 242 -41.68 -13.69 -9.90
C LEU A 242 -40.76 -12.85 -9.02
N GLU A 243 -41.35 -12.13 -8.07
CA GLU A 243 -40.68 -11.27 -7.11
C GLU A 243 -40.51 -11.99 -5.76
N SER A 244 -41.51 -12.78 -5.32
CA SER A 244 -41.50 -13.40 -3.98
C SER A 244 -42.21 -14.76 -3.89
N ILE A 245 -41.73 -15.64 -3.00
CA ILE A 245 -42.43 -16.86 -2.58
C ILE A 245 -42.65 -16.82 -1.06
N GLN A 246 -43.92 -16.84 -0.65
CA GLN A 246 -44.33 -16.67 0.75
C GLN A 246 -44.66 -18.00 1.41
N ASN A 247 -44.40 -18.06 2.73
CA ASN A 247 -44.63 -19.22 3.60
C ASN A 247 -43.83 -20.48 3.18
N MET A 248 -42.55 -20.33 2.85
CA MET A 248 -41.64 -21.43 2.44
C MET A 248 -41.57 -22.59 3.45
N ASN A 249 -41.88 -22.34 4.73
CA ASN A 249 -41.99 -23.33 5.81
C ASN A 249 -43.20 -24.28 5.69
N ASN A 250 -44.17 -23.97 4.82
CA ASN A 250 -45.29 -24.85 4.50
C ASN A 250 -44.94 -25.89 3.42
N ILE A 251 -43.78 -25.77 2.76
CA ILE A 251 -43.34 -26.70 1.71
C ILE A 251 -42.64 -27.89 2.39
N ASP A 252 -43.31 -29.05 2.41
CA ASP A 252 -42.73 -30.30 2.91
C ASP A 252 -41.91 -30.97 1.80
N THR A 253 -40.59 -30.89 1.97
CA THR A 253 -39.57 -31.42 1.07
C THR A 253 -39.07 -32.81 1.48
N SER A 254 -39.66 -33.45 2.49
CA SER A 254 -39.13 -34.68 3.10
C SER A 254 -39.03 -35.90 2.18
N ASN A 255 -39.75 -35.91 1.06
CA ASN A 255 -39.71 -36.96 0.03
C ASN A 255 -38.87 -36.59 -1.20
N VAL A 256 -38.43 -35.33 -1.32
CA VAL A 256 -37.73 -34.84 -2.52
C VAL A 256 -36.34 -35.46 -2.63
N LYS A 257 -35.98 -35.89 -3.84
CA LYS A 257 -34.67 -36.41 -4.24
C LYS A 257 -33.95 -35.46 -5.20
N ASN A 258 -34.70 -34.78 -6.07
CA ASN A 258 -34.16 -33.86 -7.08
C ASN A 258 -34.73 -32.44 -6.91
N MET A 259 -33.85 -31.45 -6.77
CA MET A 259 -34.16 -30.01 -6.79
C MET A 259 -33.38 -29.28 -7.90
N GLY A 260 -32.94 -30.02 -8.93
CA GLY A 260 -32.23 -29.45 -10.08
C GLY A 260 -32.99 -28.29 -10.72
N SER A 261 -32.32 -27.19 -11.02
CA SER A 261 -32.89 -25.99 -11.66
C SER A 261 -34.12 -25.38 -10.96
N MET A 262 -34.38 -25.68 -9.67
CA MET A 262 -35.70 -25.41 -9.04
C MET A 262 -36.18 -23.97 -9.14
N PHE A 263 -35.28 -22.98 -9.04
CA PHE A 263 -35.58 -21.54 -9.19
C PHE A 263 -34.89 -20.91 -10.41
N SER A 264 -34.17 -21.70 -11.22
CA SER A 264 -33.33 -21.21 -12.31
C SER A 264 -34.06 -20.26 -13.25
N ASP A 265 -33.40 -19.17 -13.63
CA ASP A 265 -33.91 -18.09 -14.48
C ASP A 265 -35.13 -17.30 -13.95
N SER A 266 -35.56 -17.48 -12.69
CA SER A 266 -36.53 -16.58 -12.02
C SER A 266 -35.86 -15.26 -11.62
N LYS A 267 -35.52 -14.45 -12.64
CA LYS A 267 -34.56 -13.34 -12.58
C LYS A 267 -34.92 -12.18 -11.64
N LYS A 268 -36.19 -12.02 -11.26
CA LYS A 268 -36.66 -10.96 -10.35
C LYS A 268 -36.81 -11.38 -8.89
N LEU A 269 -36.58 -12.65 -8.58
CA LEU A 269 -36.73 -13.21 -7.24
C LEU A 269 -35.67 -12.59 -6.31
N ASP A 270 -36.09 -11.91 -5.25
CA ASP A 270 -35.22 -11.05 -4.44
C ASP A 270 -34.58 -11.76 -3.23
N ASN A 271 -35.34 -12.69 -2.62
CA ASN A 271 -35.03 -13.35 -1.37
C ASN A 271 -35.54 -14.80 -1.37
N ILE A 272 -34.66 -15.75 -1.02
CA ILE A 272 -35.05 -17.15 -0.76
C ILE A 272 -34.42 -17.67 0.53
N ASP A 273 -35.25 -18.28 1.38
CA ASP A 273 -34.83 -19.07 2.53
C ASP A 273 -35.32 -20.52 2.37
N VAL A 274 -34.38 -21.45 2.19
CA VAL A 274 -34.65 -22.90 2.17
C VAL A 274 -34.21 -23.59 3.47
N SER A 275 -33.70 -22.86 4.46
CA SER A 275 -33.04 -23.44 5.65
C SER A 275 -33.92 -24.37 6.50
N SER A 276 -35.24 -24.24 6.41
CA SER A 276 -36.21 -25.13 7.08
C SER A 276 -36.44 -26.47 6.37
N TRP A 277 -36.03 -26.59 5.10
CA TRP A 277 -36.30 -27.75 4.25
C TRP A 277 -35.53 -29.00 4.66
N ASN A 278 -36.04 -30.16 4.27
CA ASN A 278 -35.51 -31.47 4.66
C ASN A 278 -34.79 -32.15 3.49
N SER A 279 -33.52 -31.81 3.29
CA SER A 279 -32.69 -32.30 2.19
C SER A 279 -32.17 -33.75 2.34
N LYS A 280 -32.55 -34.50 3.38
CA LYS A 280 -31.96 -35.81 3.72
C LYS A 280 -31.97 -36.85 2.58
N ASN A 281 -32.92 -36.71 1.65
CA ASN A 281 -33.14 -37.62 0.52
C ASN A 281 -32.61 -37.04 -0.80
N LEU A 282 -32.12 -35.79 -0.81
CA LEU A 282 -31.61 -35.14 -2.01
C LEU A 282 -30.32 -35.79 -2.50
N ASN A 283 -30.26 -36.04 -3.81
CA ASN A 283 -29.06 -36.43 -4.52
C ASN A 283 -28.57 -35.35 -5.51
N ASN A 284 -29.45 -34.43 -5.95
CA ASN A 284 -29.14 -33.43 -6.96
C ASN A 284 -29.71 -32.05 -6.59
N THR A 285 -28.84 -31.03 -6.57
CA THR A 285 -29.17 -29.60 -6.42
C THR A 285 -28.50 -28.73 -7.48
N SER A 286 -28.11 -29.31 -8.62
CA SER A 286 -27.47 -28.56 -9.71
C SER A 286 -28.38 -27.48 -10.28
N TYR A 287 -27.79 -26.37 -10.72
CA TYR A 287 -28.51 -25.20 -11.25
C TYR A 287 -29.61 -24.60 -10.34
N MET A 288 -29.73 -25.00 -9.07
CA MET A 288 -30.92 -24.71 -8.23
C MET A 288 -31.30 -23.22 -8.20
N PHE A 289 -30.32 -22.32 -8.18
CA PHE A 289 -30.49 -20.85 -8.22
C PHE A 289 -29.84 -20.21 -9.45
N PHE A 290 -29.54 -20.98 -10.51
CA PHE A 290 -28.86 -20.49 -11.72
C PHE A 290 -29.54 -19.24 -12.30
N SER A 291 -28.76 -18.20 -12.58
CA SER A 291 -29.22 -16.93 -13.16
C SER A 291 -30.39 -16.26 -12.43
N CYS A 292 -30.53 -16.46 -11.11
CA CYS A 292 -31.44 -15.67 -10.27
C CYS A 292 -30.85 -14.27 -10.01
N ASN A 293 -30.75 -13.46 -11.07
CA ASN A 293 -29.85 -12.29 -11.08
C ASN A 293 -30.18 -11.23 -10.01
N SER A 294 -31.46 -11.02 -9.64
CA SER A 294 -31.88 -10.09 -8.57
C SER A 294 -31.78 -10.66 -7.14
N LEU A 295 -31.41 -11.92 -6.97
CA LEU A 295 -31.36 -12.55 -5.65
C LEU A 295 -30.26 -11.88 -4.81
N SER A 296 -30.69 -11.23 -3.73
CA SER A 296 -29.83 -10.43 -2.85
C SER A 296 -29.71 -11.03 -1.44
N ASN A 297 -30.67 -11.89 -1.07
CA ASN A 297 -30.64 -12.68 0.17
C ASN A 297 -30.92 -14.15 -0.14
N LEU A 298 -29.99 -15.02 0.26
CA LEU A 298 -30.13 -16.47 0.11
C LEU A 298 -29.63 -17.17 1.39
N ASN A 299 -30.48 -18.01 1.96
CA ASN A 299 -30.17 -18.85 3.11
C ASN A 299 -30.32 -20.34 2.77
N VAL A 300 -29.18 -21.05 2.73
CA VAL A 300 -29.06 -22.50 2.48
C VAL A 300 -28.63 -23.30 3.72
N GLY A 301 -28.63 -22.69 4.90
CA GLY A 301 -28.17 -23.34 6.13
C GLY A 301 -29.21 -24.25 6.77
N GLY A 302 -29.13 -24.39 8.10
CA GLY A 302 -30.16 -25.02 8.92
C GLY A 302 -30.35 -26.50 8.61
N LYS A 303 -31.61 -26.92 8.50
CA LYS A 303 -31.99 -28.30 8.19
C LYS A 303 -31.67 -28.65 6.73
N PHE A 304 -31.70 -27.69 5.82
CA PHE A 304 -31.31 -27.91 4.43
C PHE A 304 -29.81 -28.20 4.33
N GLY A 305 -28.94 -27.31 4.82
CA GLY A 305 -27.50 -27.52 4.72
C GLY A 305 -27.02 -28.80 5.42
N LYS A 306 -27.46 -29.02 6.67
CA LYS A 306 -26.99 -30.15 7.49
C LYS A 306 -27.31 -31.52 6.90
N ASN A 307 -28.33 -31.62 6.05
CA ASN A 307 -28.78 -32.88 5.48
C ASN A 307 -28.42 -33.08 3.99
N THR A 308 -27.61 -32.20 3.36
CA THR A 308 -27.14 -32.38 1.97
C THR A 308 -26.12 -33.52 1.77
N GLY A 309 -25.82 -34.33 2.79
CA GLY A 309 -24.76 -35.34 2.76
C GLY A 309 -24.93 -36.49 1.75
N ASN A 310 -26.08 -36.56 1.08
CA ASN A 310 -26.38 -37.50 -0.02
C ASN A 310 -26.29 -36.85 -1.42
N VAL A 311 -26.12 -35.52 -1.50
CA VAL A 311 -26.00 -34.79 -2.77
C VAL A 311 -24.67 -35.11 -3.44
N ASN A 312 -24.72 -35.49 -4.72
CA ASN A 312 -23.54 -35.79 -5.53
C ASN A 312 -23.23 -34.68 -6.57
N ASP A 313 -24.21 -33.86 -6.93
CA ASP A 313 -24.07 -32.78 -7.91
C ASP A 313 -24.60 -31.45 -7.35
N MET A 314 -23.68 -30.47 -7.24
CA MET A 314 -23.94 -29.07 -6.89
C MET A 314 -23.46 -28.12 -8.00
N SER A 315 -23.25 -28.62 -9.22
CA SER A 315 -22.83 -27.80 -10.36
C SER A 315 -23.80 -26.66 -10.65
N TYR A 316 -23.26 -25.49 -11.00
CA TYR A 316 -24.02 -24.26 -11.30
C TYR A 316 -25.00 -23.81 -10.20
N MET A 317 -24.96 -24.37 -8.98
CA MET A 317 -26.01 -24.19 -7.97
C MET A 317 -26.26 -22.72 -7.60
N PHE A 318 -25.20 -21.91 -7.51
CA PHE A 318 -25.23 -20.48 -7.22
C PHE A 318 -24.70 -19.64 -8.39
N ASN A 319 -24.71 -20.16 -9.62
CA ASN A 319 -24.17 -19.46 -10.79
C ASN A 319 -25.00 -18.22 -11.18
N GLY A 320 -24.34 -17.09 -11.43
CA GLY A 320 -24.97 -15.90 -12.00
C GLY A 320 -25.85 -15.13 -11.02
N LEU A 321 -25.56 -15.22 -9.71
CA LEU A 321 -26.23 -14.44 -8.67
C LEU A 321 -25.65 -13.02 -8.61
N ILE A 322 -25.87 -12.26 -9.68
CA ILE A 322 -25.25 -10.95 -9.94
C ILE A 322 -25.47 -9.95 -8.79
N SER A 323 -26.63 -9.95 -8.12
CA SER A 323 -26.92 -9.05 -6.99
C SER A 323 -26.45 -9.56 -5.62
N MET A 324 -25.87 -10.75 -5.53
CA MET A 324 -25.52 -11.39 -4.25
C MET A 324 -24.27 -10.79 -3.62
N TYR A 325 -24.36 -10.34 -2.37
CA TYR A 325 -23.20 -9.89 -1.58
C TYR A 325 -22.52 -11.05 -0.83
N LYS A 326 -23.33 -11.95 -0.27
CA LYS A 326 -22.94 -13.09 0.57
C LYS A 326 -24.07 -14.12 0.61
N ILE A 327 -23.74 -15.41 0.53
CA ILE A 327 -24.69 -16.51 0.73
C ILE A 327 -24.64 -16.96 2.20
N SER A 328 -25.79 -17.06 2.85
CA SER A 328 -25.89 -17.47 4.26
C SER A 328 -26.06 -18.98 4.42
N GLY A 329 -25.40 -19.57 5.43
CA GLY A 329 -25.54 -20.99 5.75
C GLY A 329 -24.68 -21.93 4.91
N LEU A 330 -23.69 -21.42 4.18
CA LEU A 330 -22.69 -22.25 3.48
C LEU A 330 -21.90 -23.13 4.46
N GLU A 331 -21.69 -22.64 5.68
CA GLU A 331 -21.01 -23.32 6.78
C GLU A 331 -21.75 -24.58 7.27
N ASP A 332 -23.07 -24.66 7.03
CA ASP A 332 -23.91 -25.81 7.38
C ASP A 332 -23.97 -26.87 6.28
N LEU A 333 -23.51 -26.59 5.04
CA LEU A 333 -23.60 -27.51 3.90
C LEU A 333 -22.70 -28.75 4.09
N ASN A 334 -23.29 -29.93 4.11
CA ASN A 334 -22.54 -31.18 4.06
C ASN A 334 -22.22 -31.57 2.61
N THR A 335 -20.99 -31.27 2.17
CA THR A 335 -20.52 -31.57 0.80
C THR A 335 -19.82 -32.94 0.66
N SER A 336 -19.80 -33.77 1.70
CA SER A 336 -18.94 -34.98 1.78
C SER A 336 -19.26 -36.11 0.78
N SER A 337 -20.31 -35.98 -0.02
CA SER A 337 -20.67 -36.88 -1.13
C SER A 337 -20.64 -36.22 -2.52
N VAL A 338 -20.33 -34.92 -2.58
CA VAL A 338 -20.33 -34.16 -3.83
C VAL A 338 -19.16 -34.58 -4.72
N VAL A 339 -19.46 -34.85 -5.98
CA VAL A 339 -18.52 -35.23 -7.03
C VAL A 339 -18.33 -34.09 -8.04
N ASN A 340 -19.40 -33.33 -8.31
CA ASN A 340 -19.36 -32.18 -9.22
C ASN A 340 -19.69 -30.85 -8.51
N MET A 341 -18.78 -29.88 -8.62
CA MET A 341 -18.92 -28.50 -8.12
C MET A 341 -18.65 -27.47 -9.24
N ASP A 342 -18.77 -27.85 -10.51
CA ASP A 342 -18.40 -26.94 -11.57
C ASP A 342 -19.31 -25.72 -11.69
N HIS A 343 -18.71 -24.57 -12.01
CA HIS A 343 -19.39 -23.27 -12.10
C HIS A 343 -20.22 -22.87 -10.87
N MET A 344 -20.00 -23.51 -9.70
CA MET A 344 -20.89 -23.41 -8.53
C MET A 344 -21.12 -21.97 -8.04
N PHE A 345 -20.10 -21.12 -8.08
CA PHE A 345 -20.14 -19.68 -7.78
C PHE A 345 -19.63 -18.83 -8.96
N ASN A 346 -19.94 -19.22 -10.20
CA ASN A 346 -19.43 -18.52 -11.38
C ASN A 346 -20.34 -17.36 -11.78
N GLY A 347 -19.75 -16.19 -12.04
CA GLY A 347 -20.47 -15.01 -12.51
C GLY A 347 -21.15 -14.18 -11.40
N ASP A 348 -20.82 -14.42 -10.13
CA ASP A 348 -21.42 -13.72 -8.99
C ASP A 348 -20.68 -12.40 -8.74
N TYR A 349 -20.77 -11.48 -9.71
CA TYR A 349 -19.88 -10.31 -9.80
C TYR A 349 -19.79 -9.45 -8.54
N ASN A 350 -20.86 -9.38 -7.73
CA ASN A 350 -20.91 -8.61 -6.48
C ASN A 350 -20.61 -9.42 -5.20
N LEU A 351 -20.32 -10.72 -5.31
CA LEU A 351 -20.04 -11.60 -4.17
C LEU A 351 -18.70 -11.18 -3.52
N GLN A 352 -18.78 -10.68 -2.28
CA GLN A 352 -17.61 -10.21 -1.52
C GLN A 352 -17.18 -11.19 -0.44
N GLU A 353 -18.12 -11.98 0.09
CA GLU A 353 -17.87 -13.01 1.09
C GLU A 353 -18.41 -14.36 0.63
N VAL A 354 -17.51 -15.36 0.54
CA VAL A 354 -17.88 -16.77 0.39
C VAL A 354 -17.11 -17.59 1.42
N ASP A 355 -17.83 -18.27 2.32
CA ASP A 355 -17.22 -19.16 3.31
C ASP A 355 -17.37 -20.62 2.86
N VAL A 356 -16.31 -21.13 2.23
CA VAL A 356 -16.19 -22.54 1.84
C VAL A 356 -15.26 -23.33 2.78
N SER A 357 -14.96 -22.79 3.97
CA SER A 357 -13.97 -23.38 4.89
C SER A 357 -14.43 -24.72 5.50
N ASN A 358 -15.72 -25.03 5.48
CA ASN A 358 -16.26 -26.33 5.89
C ASN A 358 -16.42 -27.34 4.72
N PHE A 359 -16.15 -26.95 3.47
CA PHE A 359 -16.35 -27.83 2.32
C PHE A 359 -15.36 -28.99 2.35
N ASN A 360 -15.89 -30.22 2.39
CA ASN A 360 -15.13 -31.43 2.12
C ASN A 360 -15.19 -31.73 0.63
N THR A 361 -14.06 -31.62 -0.06
CA THR A 361 -13.94 -31.83 -1.51
C THR A 361 -13.27 -33.15 -1.90
N ASN A 362 -13.05 -34.07 -0.96
CA ASN A 362 -12.21 -35.26 -1.20
C ASN A 362 -12.72 -36.24 -2.28
N LYS A 363 -14.00 -36.15 -2.67
CA LYS A 363 -14.62 -36.89 -3.78
C LYS A 363 -14.83 -36.05 -5.05
N VAL A 364 -14.57 -34.75 -4.99
CA VAL A 364 -14.84 -33.83 -6.11
C VAL A 364 -13.86 -34.12 -7.25
N THR A 365 -14.39 -34.46 -8.41
CA THR A 365 -13.61 -34.70 -9.63
C THR A 365 -13.62 -33.50 -10.58
N ASN A 366 -14.62 -32.63 -10.47
CA ASN A 366 -14.78 -31.47 -11.35
C ASN A 366 -15.12 -30.20 -10.55
N MET A 367 -14.31 -29.15 -10.75
CA MET A 367 -14.50 -27.81 -10.20
C MET A 367 -14.09 -26.73 -11.21
N GLN A 368 -14.22 -27.02 -12.52
CA GLN A 368 -13.99 -26.03 -13.57
C GLN A 368 -14.81 -24.76 -13.31
N ASN A 369 -14.21 -23.60 -13.55
CA ASN A 369 -14.83 -22.28 -13.37
C ASN A 369 -15.45 -22.00 -11.99
N MET A 370 -15.20 -22.80 -10.93
CA MET A 370 -15.96 -22.74 -9.67
C MET A 370 -16.12 -21.35 -9.05
N PHE A 371 -15.09 -20.49 -9.13
CA PHE A 371 -15.12 -19.09 -8.68
C PHE A 371 -14.82 -18.08 -9.81
N SER A 372 -14.95 -18.51 -11.06
CA SER A 372 -14.64 -17.70 -12.25
C SER A 372 -15.57 -16.48 -12.34
N TYR A 373 -15.04 -15.32 -12.72
CA TYR A 373 -15.72 -14.01 -12.77
C TYR A 373 -16.15 -13.40 -11.40
N ASN A 374 -15.68 -13.90 -10.26
CA ASN A 374 -15.93 -13.28 -8.95
C ASN A 374 -15.02 -12.06 -8.69
N ILE A 375 -15.31 -10.97 -9.41
CA ILE A 375 -14.48 -9.76 -9.42
C ILE A 375 -14.47 -8.96 -8.11
N SER A 376 -15.51 -9.10 -7.28
CA SER A 376 -15.60 -8.43 -5.96
C SER A 376 -15.01 -9.25 -4.81
N LEU A 377 -14.69 -10.53 -5.03
CA LEU A 377 -14.25 -11.45 -3.97
C LEU A 377 -12.79 -11.18 -3.58
N ASN A 378 -12.57 -10.49 -2.47
CA ASN A 378 -11.22 -10.07 -2.06
C ASN A 378 -10.40 -11.14 -1.31
N LYS A 379 -11.06 -12.16 -0.75
CA LYS A 379 -10.44 -13.22 0.03
C LYS A 379 -11.08 -14.56 -0.30
N LEU A 380 -10.27 -15.57 -0.60
CA LEU A 380 -10.73 -16.92 -0.83
C LEU A 380 -9.97 -17.90 0.08
N ASN A 381 -10.72 -18.63 0.91
CA ASN A 381 -10.16 -19.63 1.80
C ASN A 381 -10.40 -21.04 1.28
N LEU A 382 -9.39 -21.64 0.64
CA LEU A 382 -9.41 -23.02 0.16
C LEU A 382 -8.72 -23.99 1.13
N SER A 383 -8.46 -23.61 2.40
CA SER A 383 -7.64 -24.42 3.31
C SER A 383 -8.21 -25.81 3.64
N SER A 384 -9.51 -26.00 3.44
CA SER A 384 -10.23 -27.27 3.58
C SER A 384 -10.19 -28.15 2.34
N PHE A 385 -9.86 -27.60 1.16
CA PHE A 385 -9.97 -28.29 -0.11
C PHE A 385 -8.92 -29.40 -0.23
N ASP A 386 -9.41 -30.63 -0.36
CA ASP A 386 -8.66 -31.80 -0.80
C ASP A 386 -8.84 -31.90 -2.32
N THR A 387 -7.80 -31.53 -3.09
CA THR A 387 -7.86 -31.56 -4.56
C THR A 387 -7.30 -32.84 -5.17
N SER A 388 -6.99 -33.86 -4.35
CA SER A 388 -6.33 -35.10 -4.81
C SER A 388 -7.17 -35.95 -5.77
N SER A 389 -8.49 -35.80 -5.75
CA SER A 389 -9.43 -36.48 -6.66
C SER A 389 -9.80 -35.65 -7.91
N VAL A 390 -9.35 -34.40 -8.00
CA VAL A 390 -9.78 -33.46 -9.05
C VAL A 390 -9.14 -33.82 -10.38
N GLN A 391 -9.99 -33.99 -11.40
CA GLN A 391 -9.62 -34.30 -12.79
C GLN A 391 -9.75 -33.08 -13.72
N ASN A 392 -10.54 -32.07 -13.31
CA ASN A 392 -10.76 -30.85 -14.07
C ASN A 392 -10.85 -29.65 -13.11
N MET A 393 -9.85 -28.77 -13.17
CA MET A 393 -9.78 -27.51 -12.41
C MET A 393 -9.68 -26.28 -13.33
N ASN A 394 -9.97 -26.47 -14.63
CA ASN A 394 -9.82 -25.42 -15.65
C ASN A 394 -10.60 -24.16 -15.29
N ASP A 395 -9.94 -23.01 -15.40
CA ASP A 395 -10.49 -21.68 -15.20
C ASP A 395 -11.14 -21.43 -13.83
N MET A 396 -10.87 -22.28 -12.81
CA MET A 396 -11.46 -22.17 -11.47
C MET A 396 -11.43 -20.76 -10.86
N LEU A 397 -10.34 -20.01 -11.11
CA LEU A 397 -10.07 -18.65 -10.64
C LEU A 397 -9.89 -17.65 -11.80
N SER A 398 -10.45 -17.98 -12.98
CA SER A 398 -10.36 -17.12 -14.18
C SER A 398 -11.21 -15.86 -14.03
N TYR A 399 -10.77 -14.76 -14.64
CA TYR A 399 -11.46 -13.46 -14.60
C TYR A 399 -11.86 -12.95 -13.20
N THR A 400 -11.20 -13.41 -12.12
CA THR A 400 -11.43 -12.88 -10.78
C THR A 400 -10.87 -11.48 -10.59
N LEU A 401 -10.07 -10.96 -11.55
CA LEU A 401 -9.54 -9.59 -11.55
C LEU A 401 -10.17 -8.76 -12.67
N GLY A 402 -10.40 -7.47 -12.42
CA GLY A 402 -10.22 -6.45 -13.46
C GLY A 402 -11.20 -6.46 -14.64
N VAL A 403 -12.48 -6.77 -14.43
CA VAL A 403 -13.52 -6.26 -15.33
C VAL A 403 -13.73 -4.77 -15.02
N LEU A 404 -13.93 -3.96 -16.07
CA LEU A 404 -14.40 -2.57 -15.96
C LEU A 404 -15.83 -2.58 -15.38
N VAL A 405 -15.96 -2.42 -14.07
CA VAL A 405 -17.27 -2.31 -13.39
C VAL A 405 -17.71 -0.87 -13.44
N SER A 406 -18.91 -0.58 -13.93
CA SER A 406 -19.51 0.74 -13.74
C SER A 406 -20.04 0.88 -12.32
N ASP A 407 -19.66 1.94 -11.60
CA ASP A 407 -20.42 2.37 -10.42
C ASP A 407 -21.84 2.81 -10.81
N GLU A 408 -22.68 3.12 -9.82
CA GLU A 408 -24.06 3.62 -9.99
C GLU A 408 -24.17 4.91 -10.84
N LYS A 409 -23.04 5.57 -11.11
CA LYS A 409 -22.94 6.82 -11.89
C LYS A 409 -22.31 6.59 -13.27
N GLY A 410 -22.00 5.35 -13.63
CA GLY A 410 -21.37 4.98 -14.90
C GLY A 410 -19.83 5.07 -14.93
N ASN A 411 -19.18 5.36 -13.80
CA ASN A 411 -17.71 5.42 -13.74
C ASN A 411 -17.13 4.01 -13.75
N LEU A 412 -16.28 3.72 -14.73
CA LEU A 412 -15.62 2.42 -14.83
C LEU A 412 -14.44 2.34 -13.85
N PHE A 413 -14.48 1.39 -12.92
CA PHE A 413 -13.39 1.07 -12.00
C PHE A 413 -12.94 -0.39 -12.16
N TYR A 414 -11.71 -0.68 -11.74
CA TYR A 414 -11.20 -2.05 -11.68
C TYR A 414 -11.50 -2.64 -10.32
N ALA A 415 -12.36 -3.67 -10.30
CA ALA A 415 -12.53 -4.48 -9.11
C ALA A 415 -11.25 -5.32 -8.89
N PRO A 416 -10.61 -5.25 -7.72
CA PRO A 416 -9.29 -5.83 -7.51
C PRO A 416 -9.32 -7.34 -7.30
N GLY A 417 -10.49 -7.97 -7.12
CA GLY A 417 -10.57 -9.43 -6.96
C GLY A 417 -9.76 -9.99 -5.80
N ILE A 418 -9.38 -11.26 -5.91
CA ILE A 418 -8.75 -12.03 -4.82
C ILE A 418 -7.37 -11.44 -4.49
N GLN A 419 -7.27 -10.80 -3.32
CA GLN A 419 -6.05 -10.25 -2.73
C GLN A 419 -5.44 -11.16 -1.66
N THR A 420 -6.24 -12.07 -1.08
CA THR A 420 -5.82 -13.04 -0.07
C THR A 420 -6.29 -14.43 -0.45
N LEU A 421 -5.35 -15.36 -0.60
CA LEU A 421 -5.60 -16.77 -0.90
C LEU A 421 -5.04 -17.64 0.23
N MET A 422 -5.86 -18.55 0.76
CA MET A 422 -5.43 -19.48 1.81
C MET A 422 -5.50 -20.92 1.28
N LEU A 423 -4.42 -21.68 1.41
CA LEU A 423 -4.26 -23.03 0.86
C LEU A 423 -3.94 -24.05 1.97
N GLY A 424 -4.52 -25.24 1.88
CA GLY A 424 -4.33 -26.34 2.83
C GLY A 424 -3.27 -27.35 2.41
N SER A 425 -2.95 -28.29 3.29
CA SER A 425 -1.97 -29.36 3.03
C SER A 425 -2.36 -30.34 1.93
N LYS A 426 -3.63 -30.34 1.52
CA LYS A 426 -4.16 -31.13 0.41
C LYS A 426 -4.65 -30.29 -0.78
N THR A 427 -4.48 -28.97 -0.71
CA THR A 427 -4.98 -28.04 -1.71
C THR A 427 -3.89 -27.80 -2.75
N THR A 428 -3.84 -28.63 -3.79
CA THR A 428 -2.93 -28.44 -4.92
C THR A 428 -3.63 -27.70 -6.05
N LEU A 429 -3.06 -26.57 -6.47
CA LEU A 429 -3.47 -25.83 -7.67
C LEU A 429 -2.49 -26.10 -8.82
N TYR A 430 -2.99 -25.95 -10.04
CA TYR A 430 -2.25 -26.08 -11.30
C TYR A 430 -2.43 -24.82 -12.17
N PRO A 431 -1.58 -24.56 -13.18
CA PRO A 431 -1.70 -23.34 -13.98
C PRO A 431 -3.04 -23.18 -14.71
N GLU A 432 -3.75 -24.29 -14.95
CA GLU A 432 -5.09 -24.32 -15.56
C GLU A 432 -6.17 -23.60 -14.75
N VAL A 433 -5.96 -23.30 -13.45
CA VAL A 433 -6.94 -22.54 -12.65
C VAL A 433 -7.08 -21.09 -13.10
N SER A 434 -6.19 -20.61 -13.99
CA SER A 434 -6.21 -19.25 -14.54
C SER A 434 -6.19 -18.13 -13.50
N LEU A 435 -5.52 -18.34 -12.35
CA LEU A 435 -5.31 -17.28 -11.35
C LEU A 435 -4.58 -16.10 -12.04
N ALA A 436 -5.30 -14.99 -12.18
CA ALA A 436 -4.82 -13.89 -13.01
C ALA A 436 -3.59 -13.18 -12.42
N GLU A 437 -2.75 -12.63 -13.29
CA GLU A 437 -1.61 -11.79 -12.91
C GLU A 437 -2.05 -10.32 -12.94
N ILE A 438 -1.80 -9.59 -11.86
CA ILE A 438 -2.08 -8.15 -11.80
C ILE A 438 -0.96 -7.43 -12.54
N ILE A 439 -1.29 -6.59 -13.51
CA ILE A 439 -0.32 -5.70 -14.13
C ILE A 439 -0.25 -4.42 -13.28
N PRO A 440 0.93 -3.99 -12.79
CA PRO A 440 1.12 -2.75 -12.01
C PRO A 440 0.80 -1.44 -12.75
N LYS A 441 0.06 -1.51 -13.85
CA LYS A 441 -0.33 -0.38 -14.70
C LYS A 441 -1.82 -0.39 -15.06
N ASP A 442 -2.56 -1.43 -14.68
CA ASP A 442 -3.98 -1.55 -15.01
C ASP A 442 -4.87 -0.70 -14.08
N VAL A 443 -4.87 0.57 -14.46
CA VAL A 443 -6.02 1.47 -14.60
C VAL A 443 -6.23 2.56 -13.54
N ASN A 444 -6.24 3.79 -14.08
CA ASN A 444 -6.88 5.02 -13.61
C ASN A 444 -7.28 5.08 -12.12
N ASN A 445 -6.44 5.75 -11.32
CA ASN A 445 -6.73 6.26 -9.97
C ASN A 445 -6.80 5.25 -8.81
N ALA A 446 -5.83 4.34 -8.74
CA ALA A 446 -5.09 4.15 -7.50
C ALA A 446 -3.60 4.10 -7.79
N SER A 447 -2.78 4.77 -6.97
CA SER A 447 -1.33 4.52 -6.92
C SER A 447 -1.12 3.01 -6.76
N ASN A 448 -0.28 2.37 -7.58
CA ASN A 448 -0.22 0.91 -7.59
C ASN A 448 0.60 0.38 -6.39
N LYS A 449 -0.07 0.32 -5.23
CA LYS A 449 0.47 -0.13 -3.93
C LYS A 449 0.96 -1.58 -3.91
N TYR A 450 0.90 -2.30 -5.02
CA TYR A 450 1.18 -3.73 -5.13
C TYR A 450 2.06 -4.02 -6.34
N SER A 451 2.97 -4.98 -6.18
CA SER A 451 3.99 -5.32 -7.18
C SER A 451 3.49 -6.19 -8.34
N GLY A 452 2.22 -6.62 -8.30
CA GLY A 452 1.69 -7.63 -9.20
C GLY A 452 2.14 -9.07 -8.92
N LYS A 453 2.73 -9.31 -7.75
CA LYS A 453 3.12 -10.64 -7.25
C LYS A 453 2.40 -10.98 -5.95
N TRP A 454 2.38 -12.26 -5.64
CA TRP A 454 1.93 -12.80 -4.36
C TRP A 454 3.12 -12.92 -3.41
N GLN A 455 2.88 -12.70 -2.12
CA GLN A 455 3.85 -12.91 -1.05
C GLN A 455 3.25 -13.81 0.02
N TYR A 456 4.03 -14.79 0.45
CA TYR A 456 3.64 -15.70 1.52
C TYR A 456 3.70 -15.02 2.90
N ILE A 457 2.70 -15.27 3.74
CA ILE A 457 2.66 -14.83 5.14
C ILE A 457 3.53 -15.78 5.98
N GLN A 458 4.65 -15.28 6.48
CA GLN A 458 5.55 -15.99 7.37
C GLN A 458 5.59 -15.30 8.73
N ASN A 459 5.41 -16.06 9.82
CA ASN A 459 5.35 -15.52 11.19
C ASN A 459 4.35 -14.35 11.34
N ASN A 460 3.17 -14.47 10.71
CA ASN A 460 2.11 -13.45 10.66
C ASN A 460 2.47 -12.14 9.94
N LEU A 461 3.55 -12.11 9.15
CA LEU A 461 3.97 -10.95 8.36
C LEU A 461 4.12 -11.31 6.87
N PRO A 462 3.86 -10.36 5.94
CA PRO A 462 4.21 -10.51 4.52
C PRO A 462 5.72 -10.35 4.35
N SER A 463 6.46 -11.40 4.72
CA SER A 463 7.93 -11.46 4.69
C SER A 463 8.46 -12.76 4.09
N GLY A 464 7.58 -13.70 3.73
CA GLY A 464 7.95 -14.94 3.06
C GLY A 464 8.26 -14.76 1.57
N PRO A 465 8.49 -15.88 0.85
CA PRO A 465 8.82 -15.85 -0.57
C PRO A 465 7.75 -15.19 -1.45
N ILE A 466 8.19 -14.73 -2.62
CA ILE A 466 7.39 -13.98 -3.60
C ILE A 466 7.15 -14.87 -4.83
N TYR A 467 5.94 -14.81 -5.39
CA TYR A 467 5.46 -15.69 -6.47
C TYR A 467 4.73 -14.89 -7.54
N SER A 468 4.88 -15.24 -8.82
CA SER A 468 3.86 -14.87 -9.82
C SER A 468 2.62 -15.74 -9.61
N SER A 469 1.45 -15.34 -10.12
CA SER A 469 0.27 -16.22 -10.07
C SER A 469 0.59 -17.57 -10.74
N SER A 470 1.33 -17.54 -11.85
CA SER A 470 1.84 -18.71 -12.57
C SER A 470 2.83 -19.60 -11.80
N SER A 471 3.59 -19.07 -10.83
CA SER A 471 4.47 -19.89 -9.97
C SER A 471 3.81 -20.31 -8.66
N LEU A 472 2.83 -19.55 -8.17
CA LEU A 472 1.97 -19.92 -7.04
C LEU A 472 1.06 -21.10 -7.39
N THR A 473 0.47 -21.11 -8.59
CA THR A 473 -0.33 -22.23 -9.10
C THR A 473 0.50 -23.36 -9.69
N ASN A 474 1.79 -23.44 -9.35
CA ASN A 474 2.65 -24.56 -9.69
C ASN A 474 2.94 -25.37 -8.42
N SER A 475 2.39 -26.58 -8.37
CA SER A 475 2.43 -27.51 -7.23
C SER A 475 3.83 -27.74 -6.63
N LYS A 476 4.91 -27.53 -7.39
CA LYS A 476 6.30 -27.66 -6.90
C LYS A 476 6.73 -26.55 -5.92
N PHE A 477 6.16 -25.35 -6.02
CA PHE A 477 6.56 -24.17 -5.25
C PHE A 477 5.55 -23.74 -4.19
N MET A 478 4.35 -24.30 -4.27
CA MET A 478 3.22 -24.04 -3.40
C MET A 478 3.41 -24.71 -2.03
N GLN A 479 3.04 -24.01 -0.96
CA GLN A 479 3.07 -24.49 0.42
C GLN A 479 1.76 -24.12 1.13
N PRO A 480 1.32 -24.90 2.13
CA PRO A 480 0.11 -24.56 2.89
C PRO A 480 0.29 -23.28 3.68
N GLY A 481 -0.75 -22.45 3.76
CA GLY A 481 -0.74 -21.17 4.45
C GLY A 481 -1.44 -20.07 3.69
N THR A 482 -1.10 -18.81 4.00
CA THR A 482 -1.75 -17.63 3.44
C THR A 482 -0.81 -16.88 2.49
N TYR A 483 -1.34 -16.52 1.33
CA TYR A 483 -0.71 -15.69 0.33
C TYR A 483 -1.50 -14.40 0.20
N VAL A 484 -0.80 -13.26 0.19
CA VAL A 484 -1.39 -11.94 -0.04
C VAL A 484 -0.72 -11.27 -1.23
N TRP A 485 -1.33 -10.25 -1.81
CA TRP A 485 -0.61 -9.40 -2.77
C TRP A 485 0.59 -8.72 -2.10
N GLN A 486 1.76 -8.86 -2.75
CA GLN A 486 2.98 -8.18 -2.34
C GLN A 486 2.81 -6.68 -2.56
N LYS A 487 3.11 -5.87 -1.54
CA LYS A 487 3.12 -4.41 -1.66
C LYS A 487 4.29 -3.91 -2.51
N ASP A 488 4.12 -2.77 -3.16
CA ASP A 488 5.23 -2.07 -3.83
C ASP A 488 6.26 -1.63 -2.79
N ASN A 489 7.45 -2.21 -2.86
CA ASN A 489 8.60 -1.93 -1.99
C ASN A 489 9.62 -0.96 -2.62
N THR A 490 9.24 -0.22 -3.66
CA THR A 490 10.11 0.77 -4.30
C THR A 490 10.47 1.89 -3.32
N ASN A 491 11.77 2.12 -3.12
CA ASN A 491 12.25 3.14 -2.19
C ASN A 491 13.60 3.70 -2.67
N ILE A 492 13.92 4.94 -2.26
CA ILE A 492 15.24 5.55 -2.42
C ILE A 492 15.65 6.18 -1.08
N ASN A 493 16.78 5.73 -0.55
CA ASN A 493 17.40 6.28 0.64
C ASN A 493 18.67 7.05 0.26
N ALA A 494 18.70 8.32 0.65
CA ALA A 494 19.84 9.21 0.52
C ALA A 494 19.90 10.16 1.74
N LYS A 495 21.10 10.62 2.08
CA LYS A 495 21.41 11.51 3.21
C LYS A 495 21.85 12.89 2.74
N ASP A 496 21.65 13.89 3.59
CA ASP A 496 22.24 15.23 3.44
C ASP A 496 23.77 15.20 3.67
N SER A 497 24.49 16.22 3.21
CA SER A 497 25.92 16.41 3.50
C SER A 497 26.31 17.88 3.63
N GLU A 498 27.39 18.13 4.38
CA GLU A 498 28.05 19.44 4.44
C GLU A 498 29.48 19.30 3.89
N ILE A 499 29.90 20.26 3.05
CA ILE A 499 31.25 20.31 2.46
C ILE A 499 31.80 21.73 2.54
N ILE A 500 33.12 21.88 2.63
CA ILE A 500 33.78 23.19 2.69
C ILE A 500 34.11 23.68 1.28
N TYR A 501 33.79 24.94 1.00
CA TYR A 501 34.19 25.66 -0.20
C TYR A 501 35.71 25.74 -0.33
N GLY A 502 36.25 25.50 -1.52
CA GLY A 502 37.65 25.74 -1.84
C GLY A 502 38.10 25.19 -3.19
N PRO A 503 39.36 25.44 -3.62
CA PRO A 503 39.89 24.98 -4.90
C PRO A 503 39.94 23.45 -5.08
N LYS A 504 39.95 22.68 -3.98
CA LYS A 504 39.92 21.20 -4.00
C LYS A 504 38.52 20.62 -3.75
N MET A 505 37.50 21.46 -3.62
CA MET A 505 36.12 21.00 -3.41
C MET A 505 35.65 20.18 -4.62
N ASN A 506 35.24 18.95 -4.34
CA ASN A 506 34.62 18.04 -5.29
C ASN A 506 33.47 17.33 -4.58
N TRP A 507 32.33 17.18 -5.24
CA TRP A 507 31.15 16.53 -4.69
C TRP A 507 30.67 15.44 -5.65
N ASN A 508 30.35 14.26 -5.11
CA ASN A 508 29.81 13.14 -5.87
C ASN A 508 28.48 12.68 -5.26
N ALA A 509 27.46 12.48 -6.10
CA ALA A 509 26.16 11.96 -5.67
C ALA A 509 26.27 10.59 -4.97
N ALA A 510 27.27 9.77 -5.31
CA ALA A 510 27.54 8.51 -4.63
C ALA A 510 27.83 8.66 -3.12
N ASP A 511 28.38 9.80 -2.69
CA ASP A 511 28.70 10.05 -1.27
C ASP A 511 27.43 10.20 -0.41
N ASN A 512 26.31 10.57 -1.04
CA ASN A 512 25.02 10.85 -0.42
C ASN A 512 23.98 9.74 -0.64
N PHE A 513 24.10 8.92 -1.68
CA PHE A 513 23.24 7.77 -1.90
C PHE A 513 23.50 6.68 -0.83
N ILE A 514 22.44 6.06 -0.31
CA ILE A 514 22.53 4.96 0.67
C ILE A 514 22.16 3.64 -0.02
N ASN A 515 20.94 3.56 -0.56
CA ASN A 515 20.44 2.46 -1.37
C ASN A 515 19.14 2.85 -2.09
N ALA A 516 18.73 2.03 -3.05
CA ALA A 516 17.38 2.05 -3.60
C ALA A 516 16.89 0.61 -3.79
N THR A 517 15.58 0.42 -3.81
CA THR A 517 14.91 -0.85 -4.06
C THR A 517 13.88 -0.71 -5.16
N ASN A 518 13.67 -1.79 -5.92
CA ASN A 518 12.56 -1.89 -6.86
C ASN A 518 11.27 -2.30 -6.11
N MET A 519 10.18 -2.41 -6.87
CA MET A 519 8.86 -2.83 -6.40
C MET A 519 8.78 -4.20 -5.71
N TYR A 520 9.70 -5.11 -6.01
CA TYR A 520 9.79 -6.42 -5.38
C TYR A 520 10.65 -6.39 -4.10
N GLY A 521 11.41 -5.30 -3.88
CA GLY A 521 12.38 -5.14 -2.80
C GLY A 521 13.83 -5.41 -3.21
N ASP A 522 14.11 -5.75 -4.48
CA ASP A 522 15.47 -6.03 -4.94
C ASP A 522 16.29 -4.72 -5.00
N PRO A 523 17.60 -4.75 -4.69
CA PRO A 523 18.47 -3.59 -4.80
C PRO A 523 18.52 -3.00 -6.23
N VAL A 524 18.52 -1.66 -6.30
CA VAL A 524 18.67 -0.89 -7.54
C VAL A 524 19.98 -0.09 -7.49
N ASP A 525 20.86 -0.34 -8.46
CA ASP A 525 22.12 0.37 -8.61
C ASP A 525 21.92 1.87 -8.87
N LEU A 526 22.82 2.69 -8.33
CA LEU A 526 22.84 4.15 -8.56
C LEU A 526 22.88 4.52 -10.05
N SER A 527 23.45 3.68 -10.91
CA SER A 527 23.48 3.88 -12.38
C SER A 527 22.10 3.86 -13.05
N LYS A 528 21.07 3.36 -12.37
CA LYS A 528 19.66 3.35 -12.82
C LYS A 528 18.83 4.49 -12.19
N ILE A 529 19.45 5.32 -11.36
CA ILE A 529 18.79 6.43 -10.65
C ILE A 529 19.11 7.74 -11.38
N SER A 530 18.08 8.50 -11.75
CA SER A 530 18.26 9.82 -12.36
C SER A 530 18.51 10.87 -11.28
N ILE A 531 19.70 11.45 -11.29
CA ILE A 531 20.11 12.50 -10.35
C ILE A 531 19.84 13.87 -10.98
N ASN A 532 19.04 14.69 -10.32
CA ASN A 532 18.64 16.01 -10.78
C ASN A 532 19.13 17.08 -9.80
N GLY A 533 19.76 18.12 -10.32
CA GLY A 533 20.43 19.19 -9.54
C GLY A 533 21.95 19.16 -9.71
N ASN A 534 22.61 20.26 -9.34
CA ASN A 534 24.07 20.38 -9.32
C ASN A 534 24.51 21.05 -8.01
N VAL A 535 25.72 20.75 -7.56
CA VAL A 535 26.35 21.44 -6.44
C VAL A 535 27.44 22.35 -7.00
N ASP A 536 27.16 23.66 -7.05
CA ASP A 536 28.16 24.61 -7.55
C ASP A 536 29.25 24.85 -6.50
N ASN A 537 30.46 25.18 -6.95
CA ASN A 537 31.55 25.60 -6.06
C ASN A 537 31.33 27.04 -5.59
N LYS A 538 30.30 27.26 -4.75
CA LYS A 538 29.99 28.51 -4.03
C LYS A 538 29.31 28.17 -2.69
N PRO A 539 29.49 28.95 -1.62
CA PRO A 539 28.75 28.75 -0.37
C PRO A 539 27.23 28.86 -0.58
N GLY A 540 26.48 27.90 -0.07
CA GLY A 540 25.03 27.79 -0.32
C GLY A 540 24.42 26.46 0.14
N VAL A 541 23.14 26.27 -0.14
CA VAL A 541 22.44 24.98 0.02
C VAL A 541 21.90 24.57 -1.35
N TYR A 542 22.27 23.37 -1.77
CA TYR A 542 21.95 22.79 -3.07
C TYR A 542 21.03 21.59 -2.87
N ASN A 543 19.86 21.63 -3.52
CA ASN A 543 18.90 20.54 -3.43
C ASN A 543 19.18 19.53 -4.55
N ILE A 544 19.46 18.28 -4.18
CA ILE A 544 19.73 17.19 -5.13
C ILE A 544 18.60 16.18 -5.00
N SER A 545 17.96 15.82 -6.11
CA SER A 545 16.89 14.82 -6.16
C SER A 545 17.35 13.55 -6.87
N TYR A 546 17.23 12.42 -6.18
CA TYR A 546 17.38 11.07 -6.74
C TYR A 546 16.00 10.60 -7.19
N ASN A 547 15.88 10.14 -8.43
CA ASN A 547 14.61 9.78 -9.07
C ASN A 547 14.70 8.37 -9.64
N TYR A 548 13.65 7.57 -9.43
CA TYR A 548 13.53 6.23 -9.99
C TYR A 548 12.09 6.01 -10.47
N ILE A 549 11.93 5.62 -11.73
CA ILE A 549 10.63 5.28 -12.29
C ILE A 549 10.39 3.78 -12.02
N ASN A 550 9.38 3.44 -11.21
CA ASN A 550 9.00 2.04 -10.96
C ASN A 550 8.34 1.41 -12.20
N ALA A 551 8.04 0.11 -12.18
CA ALA A 551 7.40 -0.54 -13.34
C ALA A 551 5.95 -0.08 -13.60
N ALA A 552 5.30 0.57 -12.62
CA ALA A 552 4.01 1.24 -12.81
C ALA A 552 4.14 2.54 -13.63
N GLY A 553 5.35 3.10 -13.75
CA GLY A 553 5.63 4.39 -14.39
C GLY A 553 5.58 5.58 -13.43
N GLU A 554 5.47 5.33 -12.12
CA GLU A 554 5.47 6.35 -11.07
C GLU A 554 6.92 6.74 -10.73
N ASN A 555 7.17 8.05 -10.56
CA ASN A 555 8.50 8.54 -10.15
C ASN A 555 8.61 8.59 -8.62
N VAL A 556 9.35 7.64 -8.05
CA VAL A 556 9.78 7.69 -6.64
C VAL A 556 10.97 8.64 -6.54
N GLN A 557 10.83 9.69 -5.73
CA GLN A 557 11.85 10.73 -5.57
C GLN A 557 12.31 10.85 -4.11
N LYS A 558 13.63 10.97 -3.92
CA LYS A 558 14.25 11.38 -2.65
C LYS A 558 15.10 12.62 -2.87
N THR A 559 14.71 13.75 -2.26
CA THR A 559 15.53 14.97 -2.22
C THR A 559 16.42 14.99 -0.97
N ILE A 560 17.63 15.52 -1.12
CA ILE A 560 18.59 15.81 -0.06
C ILE A 560 19.06 17.27 -0.16
N ASN A 561 19.68 17.76 0.92
CA ASN A 561 20.40 19.02 0.96
C ASN A 561 21.92 18.76 0.97
N VAL A 562 22.65 19.37 0.03
CA VAL A 562 24.11 19.47 0.05
C VAL A 562 24.47 20.91 0.39
N LYS A 563 25.15 21.11 1.52
CA LYS A 563 25.44 22.45 2.05
C LYS A 563 26.92 22.77 1.91
N VAL A 564 27.22 23.77 1.10
CA VAL A 564 28.56 24.29 0.89
C VAL A 564 28.80 25.42 1.89
N LEU A 565 29.78 25.27 2.76
CA LEU A 565 30.13 26.21 3.81
C LEU A 565 31.38 27.02 3.44
N MET A 566 31.49 28.26 3.90
CA MET A 566 32.77 28.98 3.86
C MET A 566 33.76 28.33 4.84
N SER A 567 35.03 28.23 4.43
CA SER A 567 36.12 27.88 5.34
C SER A 567 36.23 28.91 6.47
N LYS A 568 36.48 28.41 7.69
CA LYS A 568 36.77 29.19 8.89
C LYS A 568 38.25 29.15 9.27
N ALA A 569 39.11 28.71 8.34
CA ALA A 569 40.54 28.69 8.52
C ALA A 569 41.09 30.07 8.92
N ASN A 570 42.11 30.09 9.77
CA ASN A 570 42.73 31.33 10.23
C ASN A 570 44.18 31.08 10.66
N LEU A 571 45.03 32.08 10.46
CA LEU A 571 46.43 32.08 10.86
C LEU A 571 46.69 33.31 11.73
N ASN A 572 46.99 33.14 13.01
CA ASN A 572 47.30 34.26 13.91
C ASN A 572 48.82 34.36 14.12
N LEU A 573 49.34 35.57 13.92
CA LEU A 573 50.77 35.86 13.95
C LEU A 573 51.09 36.98 14.94
N LYS A 574 52.32 36.98 15.46
CA LYS A 574 52.94 38.08 16.20
C LYS A 574 54.18 38.59 15.46
N ASN A 575 54.53 39.85 15.69
CA ASN A 575 55.83 40.39 15.30
C ASN A 575 56.92 39.86 16.24
N THR A 576 58.14 39.73 15.75
CA THR A 576 59.29 39.22 16.51
C THR A 576 60.47 40.16 16.41
N ILE A 577 61.20 40.34 17.51
CA ILE A 577 62.44 41.11 17.56
C ILE A 577 63.58 40.11 17.81
N ILE A 578 64.62 40.17 16.98
CA ILE A 578 65.83 39.33 17.10
C ILE A 578 67.07 40.20 17.13
N THR A 579 68.12 39.75 17.82
CA THR A 579 69.41 40.43 17.82
C THR A 579 70.20 40.11 16.54
N GLN A 580 70.98 41.08 16.08
CA GLN A 580 71.85 40.95 14.92
C GLN A 580 72.80 39.74 15.07
N GLY A 581 72.83 38.89 14.04
CA GLY A 581 73.60 37.64 14.01
C GLY A 581 72.87 36.40 14.57
N SER A 582 71.68 36.55 15.16
CA SER A 582 70.87 35.41 15.63
C SER A 582 70.24 34.63 14.47
N THR A 583 69.88 33.37 14.74
CA THR A 583 69.07 32.54 13.82
C THR A 583 67.60 32.94 13.88
N PHE A 584 66.96 33.09 12.71
CA PHE A 584 65.52 33.32 12.62
C PHE A 584 64.75 31.99 12.41
N ASN A 585 63.70 31.76 13.19
CA ASN A 585 62.77 30.64 13.01
C ASN A 585 61.36 31.15 12.74
N LYS A 586 60.79 30.79 11.58
CA LYS A 586 59.44 31.21 11.16
C LYS A 586 58.33 30.82 12.16
N ASN A 587 58.52 29.74 12.91
CA ASN A 587 57.52 29.29 13.88
C ASN A 587 57.39 30.26 15.07
N ASP A 588 58.42 31.06 15.36
CA ASP A 588 58.40 32.03 16.45
C ASP A 588 57.40 33.16 16.21
N ASN A 589 57.03 33.44 14.94
CA ASN A 589 55.97 34.41 14.61
C ASN A 589 54.54 33.83 14.73
N ILE A 590 54.36 32.51 14.88
CA ILE A 590 53.02 31.90 14.89
C ILE A 590 52.46 31.91 16.32
N ILE A 591 51.20 32.36 16.47
CA ILE A 591 50.44 32.27 17.73
C ILE A 591 49.55 31.02 17.69
N ASP A 592 48.64 30.97 16.73
CA ASP A 592 47.63 29.93 16.55
C ASP A 592 47.35 29.70 15.07
N VAL A 593 47.00 28.47 14.71
CA VAL A 593 46.43 28.13 13.40
C VAL A 593 45.10 27.42 13.61
N TYR A 594 44.10 27.75 12.80
CA TYR A 594 42.76 27.18 12.84
C TYR A 594 42.45 26.52 11.50
N ASP A 595 41.95 25.29 11.55
CA ASP A 595 41.56 24.50 10.38
C ASP A 595 40.32 25.07 9.66
N MET A 596 39.94 24.46 8.53
CA MET A 596 38.80 24.92 7.73
C MET A 596 37.44 24.89 8.45
N TYR A 597 37.33 24.20 9.60
CA TYR A 597 36.14 24.19 10.46
C TYR A 597 36.20 25.23 11.59
N GLY A 598 37.33 25.91 11.76
CA GLY A 598 37.56 26.92 12.80
C GLY A 598 38.07 26.33 14.12
N LYS A 599 38.65 25.12 14.09
CA LYS A 599 39.24 24.47 15.26
C LYS A 599 40.76 24.65 15.25
N LYS A 600 41.34 24.99 16.40
CA LYS A 600 42.80 25.14 16.55
C LYS A 600 43.52 23.83 16.20
N THR A 601 44.53 23.91 15.32
CA THR A 601 45.31 22.77 14.81
C THR A 601 46.81 23.05 14.90
N ASN A 602 47.59 21.99 15.13
CA ASN A 602 49.06 22.00 15.02
C ASN A 602 49.54 21.30 13.73
N ASN A 603 48.62 20.73 12.95
CA ASN A 603 48.90 20.09 11.66
C ASN A 603 48.59 21.10 10.56
N TYR A 604 49.59 21.86 10.13
CA TYR A 604 49.46 22.90 9.11
C TYR A 604 50.68 22.91 8.19
N ASN A 605 50.47 23.30 6.94
CA ASN A 605 51.56 23.63 6.02
C ASN A 605 51.59 25.14 5.80
N ILE A 606 52.69 25.78 6.16
CA ILE A 606 52.88 27.22 5.99
C ILE A 606 54.16 27.49 5.20
N THR A 607 54.00 28.07 4.01
CA THR A 607 55.09 28.61 3.21
C THR A 607 55.33 30.08 3.56
N LEU A 608 56.55 30.54 3.31
CA LEU A 608 57.00 31.89 3.60
C LEU A 608 57.38 32.55 2.27
N ASP A 609 56.95 33.79 2.06
CA ASP A 609 57.46 34.68 1.03
C ASP A 609 58.16 35.88 1.70
N GLY A 610 59.30 36.29 1.14
CA GLY A 610 60.30 37.13 1.79
C GLY A 610 61.38 36.36 2.55
N ASN A 611 62.46 37.07 2.93
CA ASN A 611 63.61 36.54 3.67
C ASN A 611 64.08 37.55 4.72
N VAL A 612 64.71 37.09 5.81
CA VAL A 612 65.31 37.93 6.85
C VAL A 612 66.83 37.82 6.78
N ASP A 613 67.50 38.93 6.48
CA ASP A 613 68.95 39.01 6.65
C ASP A 613 69.25 39.41 8.11
N THR A 614 69.54 38.42 8.94
CA THR A 614 69.79 38.63 10.37
C THR A 614 71.11 39.35 10.68
N HIS A 615 71.98 39.57 9.68
CA HIS A 615 73.22 40.35 9.84
C HIS A 615 73.02 41.84 9.60
N LYS A 616 71.89 42.25 9.03
CA LYS A 616 71.58 43.66 8.72
C LYS A 616 70.45 44.15 9.63
N ILE A 617 70.73 45.22 10.37
CA ILE A 617 69.73 45.89 11.21
C ILE A 617 68.63 46.46 10.30
N GLY A 618 67.37 46.20 10.64
CA GLY A 618 66.24 46.58 9.81
C GLY A 618 64.94 45.87 10.17
N GLN A 619 63.89 46.21 9.42
CA GLN A 619 62.58 45.59 9.53
C GLN A 619 62.30 44.77 8.26
N TYR A 620 61.99 43.49 8.45
CA TYR A 620 61.73 42.53 7.39
C TYR A 620 60.26 42.11 7.47
N ASN A 621 59.48 42.47 6.46
CA ASN A 621 58.08 42.07 6.36
C ASN A 621 58.00 40.73 5.62
N LEU A 622 57.46 39.71 6.29
CA LEU A 622 57.32 38.37 5.75
C LEU A 622 55.85 38.04 5.52
N VAL A 623 55.53 37.40 4.39
CA VAL A 623 54.19 36.92 4.09
C VAL A 623 54.12 35.43 4.41
N TYR A 624 53.30 35.07 5.39
CA TYR A 624 53.01 33.69 5.76
C TYR A 624 51.76 33.23 5.01
N ASN A 625 51.89 32.16 4.24
CA ASN A 625 50.80 31.58 3.46
C ASN A 625 50.42 30.21 4.05
N TYR A 626 49.25 30.14 4.70
CA TYR A 626 48.66 28.89 5.17
C TYR A 626 47.65 28.38 4.14
N THR A 627 47.72 27.10 3.78
CA THR A 627 46.71 26.45 2.92
C THR A 627 45.91 25.43 3.73
N ASP A 628 44.59 25.56 3.73
CA ASP A 628 43.68 24.61 4.40
C ASP A 628 43.46 23.31 3.60
N GLU A 629 42.74 22.36 4.18
CA GLU A 629 42.49 21.05 3.56
C GLU A 629 41.65 21.15 2.27
N ALA A 630 40.73 22.12 2.20
CA ALA A 630 39.94 22.44 1.00
C ALA A 630 40.74 23.23 -0.07
N GLY A 631 41.98 23.62 0.25
CA GLY A 631 42.91 24.31 -0.65
C GLY A 631 42.82 25.84 -0.61
N ASN A 632 42.06 26.43 0.32
CA ASN A 632 42.00 27.89 0.47
C ASN A 632 43.32 28.41 1.04
N VAL A 633 43.84 29.51 0.48
CA VAL A 633 45.09 30.12 0.93
C VAL A 633 44.78 31.37 1.76
N ILE A 634 45.40 31.46 2.94
CA ILE A 634 45.35 32.59 3.85
C ILE A 634 46.75 33.19 3.94
N SER A 635 46.89 34.41 3.43
CA SER A 635 48.13 35.19 3.52
C SER A 635 48.01 36.20 4.65
N LYS A 636 48.95 36.18 5.61
CA LYS A 636 49.10 37.24 6.62
C LYS A 636 50.57 37.66 6.76
N ASN A 637 50.76 38.93 7.09
CA ASN A 637 52.08 39.51 7.28
C ASN A 637 52.54 39.39 8.74
N ALA A 638 53.84 39.17 8.95
CA ALA A 638 54.48 39.35 10.24
C ALA A 638 55.80 40.11 10.07
N LEU A 639 56.08 41.02 11.00
CA LEU A 639 57.29 41.82 11.02
C LEU A 639 58.38 41.15 11.85
N VAL A 640 59.59 41.04 11.29
CA VAL A 640 60.80 40.66 12.01
C VAL A 640 61.71 41.86 12.09
N THR A 641 62.02 42.33 13.30
CA THR A 641 62.93 43.47 13.51
C THR A 641 64.28 42.96 14.00
N VAL A 642 65.34 43.22 13.24
CA VAL A 642 66.72 42.91 13.61
C VAL A 642 67.32 44.13 14.31
N VAL A 643 67.69 43.99 15.59
CA VAL A 643 68.27 45.07 16.42
C VAL A 643 69.71 44.77 16.81
N LYS A 644 70.51 45.81 17.07
CA LYS A 644 71.90 45.67 17.51
C LYS A 644 71.95 45.02 18.90
N SER A 645 72.89 44.10 19.13
CA SER A 645 73.16 43.59 20.47
C SER A 645 73.71 44.71 21.36
N SER A 646 73.07 44.96 22.50
CA SER A 646 73.51 45.95 23.49
C SER A 646 74.45 45.29 24.51
N ASN A 647 75.76 45.45 24.30
CA ASN A 647 76.70 45.28 25.42
C ASN A 647 76.46 46.40 26.43
N THR A 648 76.40 46.05 27.71
CA THR A 648 76.35 46.98 28.83
C THR A 648 77.75 47.19 29.38
N ASP A 649 78.14 48.45 29.53
CA ASP A 649 79.20 48.93 30.43
C ASP A 649 78.76 50.32 30.93
N GLU A 650 79.23 50.72 32.12
CA GLU A 650 78.50 51.64 33.01
C GLU A 650 78.67 53.16 32.76
N ASN A 651 77.75 53.91 33.38
CA ASN A 651 77.90 55.29 33.88
C ASN A 651 78.01 56.48 32.90
N SER A 652 76.86 57.06 32.53
CA SER A 652 76.64 58.51 32.70
C SER A 652 75.14 58.83 32.87
N ASN A 653 74.78 59.64 33.88
CA ASN A 653 73.40 59.95 34.24
C ASN A 653 72.68 60.83 33.21
N THR A 654 71.54 60.37 32.68
CA THR A 654 70.31 61.16 32.46
C THR A 654 69.11 60.21 32.55
N ASP A 655 67.93 60.73 32.87
CA ASP A 655 66.88 59.98 33.57
C ASP A 655 66.21 58.83 32.79
N ILE A 656 66.05 57.71 33.50
CA ILE A 656 65.26 56.55 33.08
C ILE A 656 63.81 56.75 33.51
N ILE A 657 62.86 56.74 32.56
CA ILE A 657 61.43 56.61 32.86
C ILE A 657 60.94 55.23 32.41
N THR A 658 60.95 54.28 33.35
CA THR A 658 60.20 53.02 33.25
C THR A 658 59.60 52.62 34.61
N PRO A 659 58.34 52.98 34.88
CA PRO A 659 57.52 52.31 35.89
C PRO A 659 56.79 51.10 35.27
N ASN A 660 56.60 49.94 35.91
CA ASN A 660 57.01 49.50 37.25
C ASN A 660 57.10 47.95 37.29
N ASN A 661 57.97 47.42 38.15
CA ASN A 661 57.85 46.06 38.71
C ASN A 661 56.72 46.00 39.74
N ILE A 662 55.87 44.96 39.74
CA ILE A 662 55.32 44.35 40.97
C ILE A 662 55.21 42.82 40.80
N ASN A 663 55.63 42.07 41.83
CA ASN A 663 55.60 40.61 41.91
C ASN A 663 54.36 40.06 42.66
N PHE A 664 53.83 38.94 42.15
CA PHE A 664 53.14 37.80 42.82
C PHE A 664 52.18 37.92 44.04
N LYS A 665 51.18 37.00 44.02
CA LYS A 665 50.40 36.38 45.15
C LYS A 665 49.32 37.25 45.85
N VAL A 666 48.18 36.72 46.32
CA VAL A 666 47.42 35.44 46.12
C VAL A 666 46.00 35.56 46.74
N MET A 667 45.03 34.69 46.34
CA MET A 667 43.65 34.56 46.90
C MET A 667 42.69 35.76 46.65
N LYS A 668 41.36 35.62 46.50
CA LYS A 668 40.43 34.47 46.71
C LYS A 668 39.24 34.52 45.72
N LYS A 669 38.63 33.35 45.50
CA LYS A 669 37.56 33.01 44.53
C LYS A 669 36.20 33.71 44.75
N TYR A 670 35.55 34.17 43.69
CA TYR A 670 34.09 34.43 43.63
C TYR A 670 33.45 33.84 42.35
N PRO A 671 32.71 32.73 42.44
CA PRO A 671 32.22 32.02 41.25
C PRO A 671 30.77 32.42 40.94
N LYS A 672 30.54 33.33 39.97
CA LYS A 672 29.19 33.48 39.36
C LYS A 672 29.07 34.20 38.00
N TYR A 673 30.16 34.67 37.37
CA TYR A 673 30.07 35.46 36.13
C TYR A 673 31.08 35.11 35.01
N ASP A 674 31.97 34.12 35.18
CA ASP A 674 33.03 33.79 34.20
C ASP A 674 32.55 33.41 32.79
N GLU A 675 31.31 32.90 32.64
CA GLU A 675 30.80 32.42 31.35
C GLU A 675 30.33 33.54 30.39
N LEU A 676 30.11 34.76 30.89
CA LEU A 676 29.65 35.90 30.07
C LEU A 676 30.80 36.76 29.49
N PHE A 677 31.95 36.80 30.14
CA PHE A 677 33.09 37.66 29.73
C PHE A 677 34.01 37.03 28.68
N LYS A 678 33.96 35.69 28.53
CA LYS A 678 34.84 34.95 27.62
C LYS A 678 34.51 35.12 26.13
N TYR A 679 33.38 35.75 25.79
CA TYR A 679 32.94 35.96 24.41
C TYR A 679 33.36 37.32 23.81
N TYR A 680 33.87 38.25 24.63
CA TYR A 680 34.20 39.62 24.21
C TYR A 680 35.62 40.10 24.58
N ASN A 681 36.41 39.29 25.30
CA ASN A 681 37.83 39.53 25.54
C ASN A 681 38.16 40.88 26.23
N VAL A 682 37.48 41.20 27.33
CA VAL A 682 37.67 42.46 28.09
C VAL A 682 37.97 42.16 29.57
N SER A 683 38.81 42.97 30.20
CA SER A 683 39.15 42.87 31.64
C SER A 683 38.89 44.20 32.38
N TYR A 684 38.65 44.11 33.69
CA TYR A 684 38.20 45.24 34.53
C TYR A 684 39.38 46.04 35.09
N ALA A 685 39.28 47.38 35.07
CA ALA A 685 40.29 48.27 35.65
C ALA A 685 40.05 48.51 37.16
N PRO A 686 41.08 48.62 38.02
CA PRO A 686 40.86 48.88 39.44
C PRO A 686 40.33 50.29 39.69
N ASN A 687 39.20 50.39 40.41
CA ASN A 687 38.64 51.61 41.02
C ASN A 687 37.98 52.68 40.10
N SER A 688 37.54 52.35 38.88
CA SER A 688 36.53 53.17 38.17
C SER A 688 35.58 52.32 37.30
N VAL A 689 34.61 52.94 36.63
CA VAL A 689 33.50 52.29 35.89
C VAL A 689 33.70 52.30 34.36
N ASP A 690 34.89 52.68 33.88
CA ASP A 690 35.20 52.78 32.45
C ASP A 690 35.96 51.54 31.91
N PHE A 691 35.81 51.27 30.61
CA PHE A 691 36.39 50.10 29.94
C PHE A 691 37.60 50.48 29.07
N MET A 692 38.59 49.57 28.99
CA MET A 692 39.80 49.73 28.18
C MET A 692 39.88 48.62 27.11
N LEU A 693 40.27 49.00 25.89
CA LEU A 693 40.48 48.07 24.78
C LEU A 693 41.96 47.64 24.68
N ASP A 694 42.22 46.49 24.05
CA ASP A 694 43.57 45.91 23.87
C ASP A 694 44.58 46.83 23.13
N ASN A 695 44.12 47.92 22.51
CA ASN A 695 44.97 48.94 21.86
C ASN A 695 45.31 50.15 22.77
N GLY A 696 44.92 50.12 24.05
CA GLY A 696 45.20 51.18 25.03
C GLY A 696 44.26 52.38 24.97
N GLN A 697 43.17 52.33 24.20
CA GLN A 697 42.16 53.40 24.20
C GLN A 697 41.12 53.21 25.32
N ILE A 698 40.78 54.32 25.99
CA ILE A 698 39.77 54.38 27.05
C ILE A 698 38.41 54.75 26.43
N LEU A 699 37.40 53.91 26.68
CA LEU A 699 36.00 54.21 26.36
C LEU A 699 35.30 54.76 27.60
N SER A 700 35.05 56.06 27.62
CA SER A 700 34.21 56.66 28.66
C SER A 700 32.72 56.45 28.40
N GLU A 701 31.93 56.36 29.47
CA GLU A 701 30.48 56.10 29.46
C GLU A 701 29.66 57.05 28.55
N LYS A 702 30.22 58.20 28.16
CA LYS A 702 29.57 59.24 27.34
C LYS A 702 29.26 58.82 25.89
N TYR A 703 29.80 57.70 25.39
CA TYR A 703 29.68 57.29 23.98
C TYR A 703 28.97 55.95 23.71
N TYR A 704 28.33 55.32 24.72
CA TYR A 704 27.55 54.09 24.49
C TYR A 704 26.12 54.18 25.00
N LYS A 705 25.14 54.07 24.10
CA LYS A 705 23.72 53.91 24.43
C LYS A 705 23.36 52.41 24.42
N ARG A 706 22.55 51.94 25.38
CA ARG A 706 22.07 50.53 25.43
C ARG A 706 21.50 50.11 24.06
N VAL A 707 21.92 48.94 23.56
CA VAL A 707 21.71 48.44 22.18
C VAL A 707 20.23 48.12 21.82
N TYR A 708 19.26 48.44 22.69
CA TYR A 708 17.83 48.20 22.47
C TYR A 708 17.08 49.35 21.74
N GLN A 709 17.81 50.31 21.17
CA GLN A 709 17.26 51.48 20.47
C GLN A 709 18.10 51.84 19.22
N GLN A 710 17.91 51.10 18.12
CA GLN A 710 18.24 51.63 16.78
C GLN A 710 17.17 52.65 16.40
N ASN A 711 17.53 53.94 16.34
CA ASN A 711 16.57 55.04 16.21
C ASN A 711 15.99 55.22 14.78
N ASN A 712 16.37 54.39 13.80
CA ASN A 712 16.01 54.55 12.38
C ASN A 712 15.71 53.20 11.70
N VAL A 713 14.83 52.40 12.30
CA VAL A 713 14.38 51.13 11.69
C VAL A 713 13.25 51.40 10.70
N LYS A 714 13.41 50.93 9.45
CA LYS A 714 12.40 51.06 8.38
C LYS A 714 11.72 49.74 8.04
N LYS A 715 12.42 48.61 8.18
CA LYS A 715 11.87 47.27 7.99
C LYS A 715 12.39 46.32 9.06
N ILE A 716 11.61 45.27 9.31
CA ILE A 716 12.00 44.15 10.16
C ILE A 716 11.53 42.84 9.55
N LYS A 717 12.27 41.76 9.81
CA LYS A 717 11.95 40.40 9.39
C LYS A 717 11.71 39.51 10.59
N ILE A 718 10.67 38.68 10.55
CA ILE A 718 10.38 37.74 11.63
C ILE A 718 11.32 36.54 11.55
N ILE A 719 12.25 36.41 12.49
CA ILE A 719 13.22 35.30 12.55
C ILE A 719 12.85 34.22 13.57
N PHE A 720 11.81 34.43 14.40
CA PHE A 720 11.32 33.35 15.27
C PHE A 720 10.56 32.30 14.46
N LYS A 721 11.07 31.05 14.45
CA LYS A 721 10.51 29.94 13.63
C LYS A 721 9.03 29.64 13.89
N LYS A 722 8.51 29.90 15.11
CA LYS A 722 7.08 29.70 15.45
C LYS A 722 6.17 30.86 15.00
N GLY A 723 6.74 31.95 14.45
CA GLY A 723 6.04 33.21 14.25
C GLY A 723 5.81 33.97 15.56
N ILE A 724 5.43 35.25 15.46
CA ILE A 724 5.09 36.07 16.63
C ILE A 724 3.78 36.82 16.43
N TYR A 725 3.01 37.00 17.50
CA TYR A 725 1.79 37.80 17.45
C TYR A 725 2.11 39.29 17.35
N SER A 726 1.37 40.02 16.52
CA SER A 726 1.18 41.47 16.69
C SER A 726 0.14 41.73 17.78
N TYR A 727 0.14 42.92 18.36
CA TYR A 727 -0.75 43.33 19.44
C TYR A 727 -1.45 44.65 19.11
N ARG A 728 -2.73 44.79 19.48
CA ARG A 728 -3.57 45.98 19.21
C ARG A 728 -3.22 47.22 20.05
N ASN A 729 -2.21 47.11 20.92
CA ASN A 729 -1.58 48.23 21.62
C ASN A 729 -0.16 47.82 22.07
N ILE A 730 0.56 48.77 22.67
CA ILE A 730 1.96 48.61 23.11
C ILE A 730 2.17 47.64 24.29
N HIS A 731 1.11 47.17 24.95
CA HIS A 731 1.16 46.26 26.10
C HIS A 731 0.86 44.81 25.68
N PHE A 732 1.90 43.96 25.74
CA PHE A 732 1.86 42.60 25.16
C PHE A 732 1.27 41.58 26.13
N ASN A 733 -0.01 41.73 26.44
CA ASN A 733 -0.81 40.71 27.13
C ASN A 733 -1.61 39.87 26.11
N GLU A 734 -2.06 38.68 26.51
CA GLU A 734 -2.70 37.74 25.58
C GLU A 734 -4.01 38.27 24.99
N ASN A 735 -4.78 39.03 25.78
CA ASN A 735 -6.04 39.65 25.37
C ASN A 735 -5.87 40.70 24.26
N ASN A 736 -4.68 41.28 24.12
CA ASN A 736 -4.37 42.28 23.10
C ASN A 736 -3.80 41.68 21.80
N ARG A 737 -3.61 40.36 21.69
CA ARG A 737 -3.08 39.73 20.45
C ARG A 737 -4.02 40.00 19.26
N ALA A 738 -3.44 40.50 18.17
CA ALA A 738 -4.15 40.82 16.94
C ALA A 738 -4.14 39.65 15.95
N ARG A 739 -2.96 39.30 15.41
CA ARG A 739 -2.76 38.13 14.52
C ARG A 739 -1.36 37.53 14.68
N LEU A 740 -1.21 36.26 14.33
CA LEU A 740 0.11 35.60 14.26
C LEU A 740 0.80 35.96 12.94
N ILE A 741 2.00 36.53 13.02
CA ILE A 741 2.85 36.84 11.87
C ILE A 741 3.90 35.75 11.74
N LYS A 742 3.94 35.09 10.57
CA LYS A 742 4.76 33.90 10.32
C LYS A 742 6.25 34.25 10.17
N PHE A 743 7.11 33.27 10.49
CA PHE A 743 8.54 33.30 10.19
C PHE A 743 8.81 33.72 8.73
N GLY A 744 9.86 34.52 8.51
CA GLY A 744 10.26 35.04 7.19
C GLY A 744 9.49 36.27 6.72
N THR A 745 8.37 36.64 7.36
CA THR A 745 7.60 37.84 6.97
C THR A 745 8.43 39.10 7.18
N ILE A 746 8.50 39.97 6.16
CA ILE A 746 9.10 41.30 6.25
C ILE A 746 7.99 42.33 6.43
N LEU A 747 8.11 43.18 7.44
CA LEU A 747 7.16 44.24 7.80
C LEU A 747 7.85 45.60 7.70
N ARG A 748 7.07 46.63 7.34
CA ARG A 748 7.51 48.02 7.43
C ARG A 748 7.28 48.55 8.84
N VAL A 749 8.27 49.21 9.41
CA VAL A 749 8.13 49.95 10.67
C VAL A 749 7.76 51.38 10.34
N TYR A 750 6.68 51.86 10.95
CA TYR A 750 6.15 53.21 10.78
C TYR A 750 6.62 54.15 11.88
N ASN A 751 6.73 53.64 13.11
CA ASN A 751 7.24 54.38 14.25
C ASN A 751 7.90 53.46 15.28
N ILE A 752 8.71 54.04 16.17
CA ILE A 752 9.32 53.34 17.30
C ILE A 752 8.73 53.94 18.58
N VAL A 753 8.10 53.10 19.41
CA VAL A 753 7.39 53.54 20.61
C VAL A 753 8.06 52.98 21.85
N HIS A 754 8.23 53.81 22.87
CA HIS A 754 8.91 53.45 24.11
C HIS A 754 7.91 53.41 25.28
N LEU A 755 8.09 52.42 26.16
CA LEU A 755 7.22 52.15 27.30
C LEU A 755 8.11 52.15 28.55
N ASN A 756 8.30 53.35 29.10
CA ASN A 756 9.39 53.69 30.03
C ASN A 756 10.79 53.48 29.39
N GLN A 757 11.87 53.77 30.13
CA GLN A 757 13.20 53.94 29.56
C GLN A 757 13.84 52.66 28.98
N ASP A 758 13.35 51.47 29.33
CA ASP A 758 13.98 50.18 28.98
C ASP A 758 13.20 49.32 27.96
N ILE A 759 11.97 49.69 27.57
CA ILE A 759 11.13 48.82 26.73
C ILE A 759 10.74 49.52 25.42
N THR A 760 11.34 49.09 24.30
CA THR A 760 11.02 49.57 22.96
C THR A 760 10.02 48.64 22.25
N ARG A 761 9.18 49.18 21.36
CA ARG A 761 8.23 48.47 20.49
C ARG A 761 8.26 49.06 19.08
N TYR A 762 8.08 48.23 18.06
CA TYR A 762 7.88 48.69 16.69
C TYR A 762 6.39 48.82 16.39
N ASP A 763 5.97 49.97 15.88
CA ASP A 763 4.65 50.17 15.26
C ASP A 763 4.75 49.76 13.79
N ILE A 764 3.92 48.80 13.37
CA ILE A 764 3.88 48.26 12.00
C ILE A 764 2.71 48.80 11.17
N GLY A 765 2.08 49.88 11.65
CA GLY A 765 0.91 50.50 11.04
C GLY A 765 -0.39 49.86 11.49
N ASN A 766 -1.51 50.51 11.13
CA ASN A 766 -2.88 50.07 11.45
C ASN A 766 -3.18 49.88 12.95
N GLY A 767 -2.41 50.52 13.84
CA GLY A 767 -2.55 50.41 15.30
C GLY A 767 -2.01 49.10 15.89
N GLU A 768 -1.16 48.38 15.16
CA GLU A 768 -0.54 47.13 15.63
C GLU A 768 0.93 47.29 15.98
N PHE A 769 1.33 46.62 17.05
CA PHE A 769 2.68 46.69 17.63
C PHE A 769 3.32 45.30 17.70
N ILE A 770 4.64 45.27 17.56
CA ILE A 770 5.46 44.05 17.53
C ILE A 770 6.76 44.23 18.34
N THR A 771 7.33 43.11 18.79
CA THR A 771 8.49 43.11 19.70
C THR A 771 9.74 43.62 19.01
N THR A 772 10.63 44.27 19.76
CA THR A 772 11.99 44.62 19.33
C THR A 772 13.04 43.58 19.75
N ASN A 773 12.62 42.45 20.31
CA ASN A 773 13.55 41.41 20.74
C ASN A 773 14.27 40.82 19.52
N ASN A 774 15.59 41.02 19.48
CA ASN A 774 16.49 40.59 18.41
C ASN A 774 16.56 39.07 18.21
N SER A 775 16.05 38.27 19.16
CA SER A 775 15.91 36.82 19.02
C SER A 775 14.65 36.42 18.23
N PHE A 776 13.74 37.37 17.99
CA PHE A 776 12.46 37.14 17.31
C PHE A 776 12.29 37.96 16.03
N VAL A 777 12.89 39.16 15.97
CA VAL A 777 12.92 40.01 14.78
C VAL A 777 14.34 40.46 14.46
N GLU A 778 14.65 40.49 13.17
CA GLU A 778 15.88 41.04 12.60
C GLU A 778 15.55 42.38 11.94
N VAL A 779 16.43 43.37 12.01
CA VAL A 779 16.26 44.67 11.33
C VAL A 779 16.84 44.58 9.92
N GLU A 780 16.08 45.08 8.93
CA GLU A 780 16.49 45.21 7.52
C GLU A 780 16.62 46.70 7.10
#